data_AF-A0A3F3PJT7-F1
#
_entry.id   AF-A0A3F3PJT7-F1
#
_cell.length_a   1.000
_cell.length_b   1.000
_cell.length_c   1.000
_cell.angle_alpha   90.00
_cell.angle_beta   90.00
_cell.angle_gamma   90.00
#
_symmetry.space_group_name_H-M   'P 1'
#
loop_
_entity.id
_entity.type
_entity.pdbx_description
1 polymer ?
#
loop_
_entity_poly.entity_id
_entity_poly.type
_entity_poly.pdbx_seq_one_letter_code
_entity_poly.pdbx_strand_id
1 'polypeptide(L)'
;MSTATPPATRKPMPSALTFDLHAKCSTTKARASTLRLPHGDVPLPIFMPVATQASLKGLTYDQLRQTGCQLCLNNTYHLGLKPGQAVLDAVGGAHKLQGWDRNILTDSGGFQMVSLLKLATVTEEGVRFLSPHDGTPMLLTPEHSISLQNSIGSDIIMQLDDVIATTSPDQARIHEAMERSVRWLDRCIDAHKYPERQNLFCIIQGGLDLEMRKQCCEEMVARDTPGIAIGGLSGGEAKEDFCKVVDTCTGLLPEKKPRYVMGVGYPEDLIMGVALGADMFDCVWPTRTARFGNAVVPTGTLNLRHRSFAEDFRPVQEGCTCSICLPKEQGGLGITRAYLHHLAAKETVGAHLLTMHNVHYLLSLMGSARQAIIEDRFPAFLRDFFKNLYGEKTNYPEWVVTALRGNYNNMSPSAETLPTQESTPQPTTTTTTTPQEPIPHDPTHEEHQYLNLIRRILSEGEHRPDRTGTGTRSIFAPPQMRFSLSKPSTNTTTGIKEYAPILPLLTTKRVFLRAVLAELLWFISGTTSSLPLSEAGIKIWDGNGSREYLDKVGLSHREVGDLGPVYGFQWRHFGAEYVDAKTDYSGQGVDQLAEVVKKLKENPFDRRIIMSAWNPKDMRIMALPPCHMFAQFYVRFPDAKRDEEGVVRDGEWGRGHLDCLLYQRSADMGLGVPFNIASYALLTHLLAHAVDMVPGTLVHTLGDAHVYLDHVDALKEQIEREPVAFPEVRIKREDRGSGVVDGWKEEEFEVIGYKPHKAIKMKMSV
;
A
#
# COMPACT_ATOMS: atom_id res chain seq x y z
N MET A 1 18.97 32.69 -21.14
CA MET A 1 18.35 32.20 -22.38
C MET A 1 19.42 31.46 -23.16
N SER A 2 19.52 30.14 -22.97
CA SER A 2 20.40 29.28 -23.76
C SER A 2 19.57 28.75 -24.92
N THR A 3 19.96 29.08 -26.15
CA THR A 3 19.29 28.67 -27.38
C THR A 3 19.57 27.19 -27.63
N ALA A 4 18.58 26.33 -27.34
CA ALA A 4 18.63 24.92 -27.70
C ALA A 4 18.62 24.77 -29.22
N THR A 5 19.64 24.09 -29.74
CA THR A 5 19.72 23.64 -31.13
C THR A 5 18.51 22.75 -31.45
N PRO A 6 17.81 22.94 -32.58
CA PRO A 6 16.70 22.05 -32.93
C PRO A 6 17.20 20.61 -33.09
N PRO A 7 16.44 19.59 -32.64
CA PRO A 7 16.84 18.20 -32.80
C PRO A 7 16.97 17.89 -34.31
N ALA A 8 18.08 17.28 -34.69
CA ALA A 8 18.28 16.80 -36.05
C ALA A 8 17.13 15.85 -36.41
N THR A 9 16.48 16.11 -37.55
CA THR A 9 15.41 15.24 -38.09
C THR A 9 15.99 13.84 -38.36
N ARG A 10 15.82 12.92 -37.40
CA ARG A 10 16.21 11.51 -37.54
C ARG A 10 15.33 10.86 -38.63
N LYS A 11 15.93 10.01 -39.46
CA LYS A 11 15.19 9.22 -40.44
C LYS A 11 14.25 8.25 -39.72
N PRO A 12 13.02 8.02 -40.20
CA PRO A 12 12.11 7.05 -39.61
C PRO A 12 12.75 5.66 -39.60
N MET A 13 12.72 4.98 -38.46
CA MET A 13 13.28 3.64 -38.33
C MET A 13 12.44 2.63 -39.13
N PRO A 14 13.05 1.61 -39.76
CA PRO A 14 12.30 0.45 -40.23
C PRO A 14 11.50 -0.15 -39.07
N SER A 15 10.31 -0.68 -39.33
CA SER A 15 9.52 -1.33 -38.29
C SER A 15 8.88 -2.61 -38.82
N ALA A 16 8.98 -3.68 -38.05
CA ALA A 16 8.27 -4.92 -38.30
C ALA A 16 6.77 -4.82 -37.94
N LEU A 17 6.35 -3.75 -37.28
CA LEU A 17 5.01 -3.52 -36.76
C LEU A 17 4.18 -2.74 -37.77
N THR A 18 2.97 -3.24 -38.02
CA THR A 18 1.92 -2.49 -38.72
C THR A 18 0.70 -2.37 -37.80
N PHE A 19 0.09 -1.18 -37.78
CA PHE A 19 -1.10 -0.89 -37.00
C PHE A 19 -2.31 -0.69 -37.91
N ASP A 20 -3.22 -1.66 -37.92
CA ASP A 20 -4.44 -1.64 -38.73
C ASP A 20 -5.62 -1.22 -37.84
N LEU A 21 -6.03 0.04 -37.93
CA LEU A 21 -7.21 0.56 -37.24
C LEU A 21 -8.50 0.15 -37.98
N HIS A 22 -9.38 -0.59 -37.31
CA HIS A 22 -10.63 -1.09 -37.92
C HIS A 22 -11.84 -0.23 -37.58
N ALA A 23 -11.97 0.15 -36.31
CA ALA A 23 -13.14 0.88 -35.82
C ALA A 23 -12.80 1.76 -34.61
N LYS A 24 -13.62 2.80 -34.41
CA LYS A 24 -13.61 3.67 -33.24
C LYS A 24 -15.04 3.77 -32.72
N CYS A 25 -15.18 3.81 -31.41
CA CYS A 25 -16.45 4.13 -30.77
C CYS A 25 -16.86 5.56 -31.13
N SER A 26 -18.12 5.79 -31.49
CA SER A 26 -18.64 7.13 -31.82
C SER A 26 -18.72 8.08 -30.61
N THR A 27 -18.67 7.54 -29.39
CA THR A 27 -18.94 8.29 -28.13
C THR A 27 -17.73 8.37 -27.21
N THR A 28 -16.82 7.41 -27.24
CA THR A 28 -15.63 7.36 -26.37
C THR A 28 -14.36 7.34 -27.22
N LYS A 29 -13.18 7.34 -26.59
CA LYS A 29 -11.89 7.24 -27.30
C LYS A 29 -11.51 5.80 -27.66
N ALA A 30 -12.39 4.82 -27.41
CA ALA A 30 -12.12 3.41 -27.62
C ALA A 30 -11.92 3.05 -29.10
N ARG A 31 -10.99 2.12 -29.35
CA ARG A 31 -10.54 1.74 -30.70
C ARG A 31 -10.37 0.23 -30.80
N ALA A 32 -10.71 -0.32 -31.96
CA ALA A 32 -10.46 -1.71 -32.29
C ALA A 32 -9.49 -1.77 -33.47
N SER A 33 -8.38 -2.48 -33.28
CA SER A 33 -7.29 -2.54 -34.26
C SER A 33 -6.70 -3.94 -34.33
N THR A 34 -5.83 -4.19 -35.30
CA THR A 34 -4.92 -5.35 -35.32
C THR A 34 -3.49 -4.84 -35.35
N LEU A 35 -2.67 -5.34 -34.43
CA LEU A 35 -1.23 -5.14 -34.42
C LEU A 35 -0.57 -6.32 -35.11
N ARG A 36 0.04 -6.08 -36.28
CA ARG A 36 0.79 -7.12 -36.99
C ARG A 36 2.21 -7.14 -36.47
N LEU A 37 2.65 -8.30 -36.02
CA LEU A 37 3.98 -8.55 -35.45
C LEU A 37 4.58 -9.81 -36.09
N PRO A 38 5.91 -10.01 -35.97
CA PRO A 38 6.60 -11.14 -36.62
C PRO A 38 6.03 -12.53 -36.28
N HIS A 39 5.53 -12.74 -35.06
CA HIS A 39 4.98 -14.02 -34.60
C HIS A 39 3.45 -14.06 -34.56
N GLY A 40 2.80 -13.22 -35.38
CA GLY A 40 1.37 -13.28 -35.67
C GLY A 40 0.60 -12.02 -35.31
N ASP A 41 -0.67 -11.98 -35.69
CA ASP A 41 -1.55 -10.84 -35.47
C ASP A 41 -2.05 -10.79 -34.03
N VAL A 42 -2.11 -9.59 -33.46
CA VAL A 42 -2.63 -9.32 -32.12
C VAL A 42 -3.85 -8.40 -32.22
N PRO A 43 -5.07 -8.92 -31.98
CA PRO A 43 -6.27 -8.10 -31.91
C PRO A 43 -6.20 -7.14 -30.71
N LEU A 44 -6.53 -5.86 -30.94
CA LEU A 44 -6.57 -4.82 -29.91
C LEU A 44 -8.01 -4.34 -29.66
N PRO A 45 -8.36 -4.01 -28.40
CA PRO A 45 -7.47 -3.94 -27.24
C PRO A 45 -7.14 -5.33 -26.64
N ILE A 46 -6.01 -5.47 -25.94
CA ILE A 46 -5.52 -6.73 -25.37
C ILE A 46 -5.00 -6.60 -23.93
N PHE A 47 -5.15 -7.67 -23.16
CA PHE A 47 -4.47 -7.88 -21.89
C PHE A 47 -3.35 -8.91 -22.07
N MET A 48 -2.14 -8.57 -21.62
CA MET A 48 -0.94 -9.39 -21.73
C MET A 48 -0.64 -10.05 -20.37
N PRO A 49 -0.78 -11.38 -20.25
CA PRO A 49 -0.38 -12.08 -19.04
C PRO A 49 1.16 -12.08 -18.89
N VAL A 50 1.64 -11.97 -17.65
CA VAL A 50 3.08 -11.79 -17.34
C VAL A 50 3.77 -13.13 -17.07
N ALA A 51 4.54 -13.60 -18.05
CA ALA A 51 5.40 -14.78 -17.98
C ALA A 51 6.82 -14.39 -17.52
N THR A 52 6.97 -14.22 -16.20
CA THR A 52 8.18 -13.66 -15.55
C THR A 52 9.50 -14.31 -15.97
N GLN A 53 9.56 -15.63 -16.15
CA GLN A 53 10.78 -16.36 -16.50
C GLN A 53 10.59 -17.21 -17.77
N ALA A 54 10.02 -16.61 -18.82
CA ALA A 54 9.59 -17.36 -20.00
C ALA A 54 8.61 -18.52 -19.64
N SER A 55 7.86 -18.32 -18.57
CA SER A 55 6.81 -19.20 -18.10
C SER A 55 5.80 -18.37 -17.32
N LEU A 56 4.52 -18.50 -17.68
CA LEU A 56 3.43 -17.93 -16.90
C LEU A 56 3.24 -18.79 -15.67
N LYS A 57 3.34 -18.18 -14.48
CA LYS A 57 3.29 -18.93 -13.21
C LYS A 57 2.04 -19.79 -13.13
N GLY A 58 2.26 -21.10 -13.22
CA GLY A 58 1.21 -22.10 -13.13
C GLY A 58 0.65 -22.57 -14.46
N LEU A 59 0.98 -22.04 -15.65
CA LEU A 59 0.48 -22.58 -16.93
C LEU A 59 1.61 -23.08 -17.81
N THR A 60 1.34 -24.15 -18.57
CA THR A 60 2.18 -24.54 -19.70
C THR A 60 1.93 -23.63 -20.90
N TYR A 61 2.84 -23.69 -21.88
CA TYR A 61 2.68 -23.05 -23.18
C TYR A 61 1.31 -23.36 -23.83
N ASP A 62 0.97 -24.65 -23.95
CA ASP A 62 -0.26 -25.08 -24.63
C ASP A 62 -1.51 -24.57 -23.90
N GLN A 63 -1.48 -24.58 -22.57
CA GLN A 63 -2.59 -24.08 -21.75
C GLN A 63 -2.76 -22.56 -21.92
N LEU A 64 -1.66 -21.80 -21.96
CA LEU A 64 -1.73 -20.37 -22.25
C LEU A 64 -2.27 -20.11 -23.65
N ARG A 65 -1.80 -20.85 -24.66
CA ARG A 65 -2.29 -20.76 -26.03
C ARG A 65 -3.79 -21.05 -26.12
N GLN A 66 -4.28 -22.06 -25.41
CA GLN A 66 -5.70 -22.41 -25.36
C GLN A 66 -6.59 -21.29 -24.78
N THR A 67 -6.03 -20.38 -23.97
CA THR A 67 -6.80 -19.20 -23.50
C THR A 67 -7.05 -18.16 -24.59
N GLY A 68 -6.40 -18.28 -25.76
CA GLY A 68 -6.48 -17.32 -26.86
C GLY A 68 -5.41 -16.23 -26.83
N CYS A 69 -4.48 -16.27 -25.87
CA CYS A 69 -3.39 -15.32 -25.74
C CYS A 69 -2.54 -15.25 -27.03
N GLN A 70 -2.40 -14.06 -27.62
CA GLN A 70 -1.55 -13.81 -28.81
C GLN A 70 -0.29 -13.00 -28.50
N LEU A 71 -0.21 -12.41 -27.31
CA LEU A 71 0.91 -11.60 -26.85
C LEU A 71 1.02 -11.71 -25.33
N CYS A 72 2.19 -12.08 -24.84
CA CYS A 72 2.48 -12.14 -23.40
C CYS A 72 3.72 -11.31 -23.07
N LEU A 73 3.86 -10.94 -21.79
CA LEU A 73 5.03 -10.21 -21.31
C LEU A 73 6.06 -11.16 -20.73
N ASN A 74 7.30 -11.12 -21.22
CA ASN A 74 8.46 -11.70 -20.54
C ASN A 74 9.25 -10.59 -19.82
N ASN A 75 9.78 -10.90 -18.64
CA ASN A 75 10.55 -9.93 -17.90
C ASN A 75 12.03 -9.99 -18.28
N THR A 76 12.59 -8.86 -18.73
CA THR A 76 13.98 -8.79 -19.21
C THR A 76 14.97 -9.06 -18.10
N TYR A 77 14.73 -8.51 -16.91
CA TYR A 77 15.63 -8.65 -15.78
C TYR A 77 15.83 -10.13 -15.40
N HIS A 78 14.73 -10.86 -15.24
CA HIS A 78 14.79 -12.25 -14.83
C HIS A 78 15.41 -13.15 -15.90
N LEU A 79 15.07 -12.96 -17.18
CA LEU A 79 15.62 -13.78 -18.27
C LEU A 79 17.07 -13.45 -18.59
N GLY A 80 17.43 -12.16 -18.55
CA GLY A 80 18.79 -11.68 -18.75
C GLY A 80 19.77 -12.17 -17.68
N LEU A 81 19.27 -12.53 -16.49
CA LEU A 81 20.04 -13.16 -15.42
C LEU A 81 19.97 -14.69 -15.44
N LYS A 82 18.76 -15.25 -15.57
CA LYS A 82 18.50 -16.70 -15.52
C LYS A 82 17.45 -17.07 -16.57
N PRO A 83 17.83 -17.79 -17.64
CA PRO A 83 19.08 -18.53 -17.79
C PRO A 83 20.30 -17.67 -18.16
N GLY A 84 20.10 -16.39 -18.48
CA GLY A 84 21.18 -15.47 -18.83
C GLY A 84 21.32 -15.26 -20.34
N GLN A 85 21.90 -14.12 -20.73
CA GLN A 85 22.04 -13.72 -22.13
C GLN A 85 22.76 -14.76 -22.99
N ALA A 86 23.88 -15.32 -22.52
CA ALA A 86 24.64 -16.32 -23.26
C ALA A 86 23.83 -17.58 -23.60
N VAL A 87 22.93 -18.00 -22.69
CA VAL A 87 22.05 -19.15 -22.94
C VAL A 87 20.97 -18.78 -23.95
N LEU A 88 20.39 -17.59 -23.85
CA LEU A 88 19.39 -17.09 -24.81
C LEU A 88 19.99 -16.99 -26.21
N ASP A 89 21.21 -16.49 -26.36
CA ASP A 89 21.92 -16.43 -27.63
C ASP A 89 22.16 -17.83 -28.21
N ALA A 90 22.59 -18.78 -27.37
CA ALA A 90 22.86 -20.16 -27.79
C ALA A 90 21.58 -20.92 -28.21
N VAL A 91 20.47 -20.72 -27.49
CA VAL A 91 19.16 -21.31 -27.81
C VAL A 91 18.53 -20.63 -29.03
N GLY A 92 18.81 -19.35 -29.23
CA GLY A 92 18.24 -18.51 -30.28
C GLY A 92 16.94 -17.81 -29.87
N GLY A 93 16.88 -17.33 -28.62
CA GLY A 93 15.79 -16.48 -28.10
C GLY A 93 14.77 -17.21 -27.21
N ALA A 94 13.93 -16.42 -26.55
CA ALA A 94 12.95 -16.89 -25.59
C ALA A 94 11.79 -17.65 -26.24
N HIS A 95 11.39 -17.34 -27.48
CA HIS A 95 10.39 -18.13 -28.22
C HIS A 95 10.79 -19.60 -28.30
N LYS A 96 12.05 -19.88 -28.69
CA LYS A 96 12.60 -21.24 -28.73
C LYS A 96 12.77 -21.86 -27.35
N LEU A 97 13.25 -21.08 -26.38
CA LEU A 97 13.46 -21.54 -25.01
C LEU A 97 12.17 -22.05 -24.36
N GLN A 98 11.06 -21.33 -24.53
CA GLN A 98 9.78 -21.67 -23.88
C GLN A 98 8.79 -22.39 -24.80
N GLY A 99 9.13 -22.57 -26.08
CA GLY A 99 8.25 -23.14 -27.09
C GLY A 99 7.08 -22.22 -27.50
N TRP A 100 7.13 -20.92 -27.16
CA TRP A 100 6.07 -19.97 -27.48
C TRP A 100 6.19 -19.46 -28.91
N ASP A 101 5.21 -19.83 -29.74
CA ASP A 101 5.12 -19.51 -31.17
C ASP A 101 4.18 -18.33 -31.47
N ARG A 102 3.98 -17.45 -30.49
CA ARG A 102 3.24 -16.19 -30.61
C ARG A 102 4.11 -15.03 -30.12
N ASN A 103 3.56 -13.83 -30.11
CA ASN A 103 4.34 -12.65 -29.84
C ASN A 103 4.73 -12.52 -28.36
N ILE A 104 5.88 -11.89 -28.13
CA ILE A 104 6.42 -11.55 -26.81
C ILE A 104 6.69 -10.05 -26.74
N LEU A 105 6.25 -9.43 -25.65
CA LEU A 105 6.72 -8.12 -25.22
C LEU A 105 7.72 -8.31 -24.08
N THR A 106 8.82 -7.56 -24.09
CA THR A 106 9.74 -7.49 -22.94
C THR A 106 9.76 -6.12 -22.31
N ASP A 107 9.66 -6.04 -20.99
CA ASP A 107 9.95 -4.79 -20.28
C ASP A 107 11.46 -4.44 -20.32
N SER A 108 11.85 -3.28 -19.81
CA SER A 108 13.26 -2.85 -19.82
C SER A 108 14.11 -3.50 -18.72
N GLY A 109 13.47 -4.09 -17.71
CA GLY A 109 14.09 -4.60 -16.48
C GLY A 109 14.34 -3.54 -15.40
N GLY A 110 14.20 -2.24 -15.68
CA GLY A 110 14.50 -1.16 -14.74
C GLY A 110 13.56 -1.10 -13.53
N PHE A 111 12.25 -1.28 -13.75
CA PHE A 111 11.25 -1.22 -12.67
C PHE A 111 11.49 -2.28 -11.58
N GLN A 112 11.84 -3.50 -11.95
CA GLN A 112 12.08 -4.58 -11.01
C GLN A 112 13.34 -4.31 -10.17
N MET A 113 14.35 -3.66 -10.74
CA MET A 113 15.55 -3.26 -10.02
C MET A 113 15.27 -2.19 -8.97
N VAL A 114 14.42 -1.20 -9.28
CA VAL A 114 14.05 -0.12 -8.36
C VAL A 114 13.04 -0.59 -7.29
N SER A 115 12.09 -1.45 -7.65
CA SER A 115 11.04 -1.91 -6.73
C SER A 115 11.47 -3.03 -5.77
N LEU A 116 12.51 -3.82 -6.11
CA LEU A 116 12.99 -4.93 -5.28
C LEU A 116 14.18 -4.57 -4.37
N LEU A 117 14.86 -3.44 -4.60
CA LEU A 117 16.12 -3.13 -3.91
C LEU A 117 16.08 -1.72 -3.31
N LYS A 118 16.14 -1.63 -1.97
CA LYS A 118 16.34 -0.38 -1.21
C LYS A 118 17.66 0.37 -1.54
N LEU A 119 18.48 -0.18 -2.43
CA LEU A 119 19.86 0.21 -2.72
C LEU A 119 20.10 0.51 -4.21
N ALA A 120 19.06 0.82 -4.99
CA ALA A 120 19.23 1.24 -6.38
C ALA A 120 19.63 2.73 -6.46
N THR A 121 20.69 3.04 -7.19
CA THR A 121 21.12 4.42 -7.49
C THR A 121 20.98 4.66 -8.99
N VAL A 122 20.21 5.68 -9.37
CA VAL A 122 20.03 6.07 -10.76
C VAL A 122 20.95 7.25 -11.07
N THR A 123 21.74 7.11 -12.12
CA THR A 123 22.64 8.15 -12.65
C THR A 123 22.37 8.32 -14.14
N GLU A 124 22.98 9.30 -14.81
CA GLU A 124 22.83 9.43 -16.27
C GLU A 124 23.30 8.18 -17.03
N GLU A 125 24.31 7.46 -16.51
CA GLU A 125 24.85 6.25 -17.14
C GLU A 125 23.82 5.11 -17.21
N GLY A 126 23.05 4.94 -16.14
CA GLY A 126 22.11 3.82 -15.98
C GLY A 126 21.68 3.62 -14.52
N VAL A 127 21.09 2.47 -14.26
CA VAL A 127 20.64 2.04 -12.92
C VAL A 127 21.69 1.11 -12.30
N ARG A 128 22.28 1.54 -11.18
CA ARG A 128 23.20 0.74 -10.36
C ARG A 128 22.44 0.07 -9.22
N PHE A 129 22.67 -1.21 -9.02
CA PHE A 129 21.98 -2.00 -7.98
C PHE A 129 22.82 -3.22 -7.58
N LEU A 130 22.45 -3.87 -6.48
CA LEU A 130 23.07 -5.14 -6.07
C LEU A 130 22.20 -6.31 -6.55
N SER A 131 22.83 -7.33 -7.14
CA SER A 131 22.15 -8.58 -7.47
C SER A 131 21.46 -9.14 -6.22
N PRO A 132 20.15 -9.44 -6.25
CA PRO A 132 19.42 -10.02 -5.12
C PRO A 132 19.78 -11.49 -4.89
N HIS A 133 20.59 -12.10 -5.77
CA HIS A 133 21.01 -13.49 -5.66
C HIS A 133 22.32 -13.65 -4.89
N ASP A 134 23.29 -12.78 -5.13
CA ASP A 134 24.67 -12.89 -4.60
C ASP A 134 25.24 -11.56 -4.10
N GLY A 135 24.50 -10.46 -4.19
CA GLY A 135 24.92 -9.15 -3.72
C GLY A 135 25.95 -8.45 -4.62
N THR A 136 26.28 -9.00 -5.79
CA THR A 136 27.27 -8.39 -6.69
C THR A 136 26.75 -7.06 -7.27
N PRO A 137 27.60 -6.02 -7.37
CA PRO A 137 27.21 -4.78 -8.04
C PRO A 137 26.91 -5.00 -9.51
N MET A 138 25.79 -4.45 -9.96
CA MET A 138 25.31 -4.51 -11.34
C MET A 138 24.97 -3.11 -11.85
N LEU A 139 25.19 -2.89 -13.14
CA LEU A 139 24.80 -1.69 -13.86
C LEU A 139 23.95 -2.08 -15.07
N LEU A 140 22.72 -1.58 -15.10
CA LEU A 140 21.86 -1.67 -16.28
C LEU A 140 21.82 -0.30 -16.96
N THR A 141 22.46 -0.21 -18.11
CA THR A 141 22.38 0.96 -19.01
C THR A 141 21.29 0.76 -20.05
N PRO A 142 20.79 1.82 -20.71
CA PRO A 142 19.95 1.74 -21.91
C PRO A 142 20.47 0.74 -22.95
N GLU A 143 21.76 0.80 -23.29
CA GLU A 143 22.39 -0.08 -24.28
C GLU A 143 22.38 -1.55 -23.84
N HIS A 144 22.67 -1.79 -22.55
CA HIS A 144 22.66 -3.15 -22.00
C HIS A 144 21.23 -3.71 -21.95
N SER A 145 20.23 -2.91 -21.55
CA SER A 145 18.82 -3.33 -21.57
C SER A 145 18.37 -3.71 -22.98
N ILE A 146 18.70 -2.90 -24.00
CA ILE A 146 18.38 -3.21 -25.40
C ILE A 146 19.12 -4.46 -25.89
N SER A 147 20.39 -4.62 -25.53
CA SER A 147 21.17 -5.82 -25.84
C SER A 147 20.51 -7.10 -25.29
N LEU A 148 20.06 -7.08 -24.03
CA LEU A 148 19.36 -8.21 -23.41
C LEU A 148 18.06 -8.53 -24.16
N GLN A 149 17.26 -7.51 -24.47
CA GLN A 149 16.01 -7.67 -25.21
C GLN A 149 16.24 -8.16 -26.65
N ASN A 150 17.33 -7.74 -27.29
CA ASN A 150 17.75 -8.26 -28.59
C ASN A 150 18.08 -9.77 -28.54
N SER A 151 18.75 -10.24 -27.47
CA SER A 151 19.02 -11.67 -27.25
C SER A 151 17.78 -12.47 -26.86
N ILE A 152 16.87 -11.88 -26.08
CA ILE A 152 15.56 -12.48 -25.78
C ILE A 152 14.77 -12.68 -27.08
N GLY A 153 14.91 -11.77 -28.05
CA GLY A 153 14.28 -11.88 -29.37
C GLY A 153 12.78 -11.56 -29.36
N SER A 154 12.30 -10.76 -28.40
CA SER A 154 10.91 -10.32 -28.29
C SER A 154 10.47 -9.45 -29.47
N ASP A 155 9.19 -9.52 -29.82
CA ASP A 155 8.57 -8.76 -30.92
C ASP A 155 8.39 -7.28 -30.59
N ILE A 156 8.18 -6.98 -29.31
CA ILE A 156 8.12 -5.63 -28.75
C ILE A 156 9.16 -5.52 -27.64
N ILE A 157 9.98 -4.47 -27.70
CA ILE A 157 11.00 -4.15 -26.71
C ILE A 157 10.70 -2.78 -26.10
N MET A 158 10.93 -2.63 -24.80
CA MET A 158 10.67 -1.38 -24.07
C MET A 158 11.97 -0.62 -23.83
N GLN A 159 11.96 0.71 -23.96
CA GLN A 159 13.11 1.53 -23.57
C GLN A 159 13.42 1.36 -22.07
N LEU A 160 14.69 1.50 -21.68
CA LEU A 160 14.99 1.77 -20.28
C LEU A 160 14.55 3.20 -19.94
N ASP A 161 13.94 3.35 -18.76
CA ASP A 161 13.41 4.59 -18.23
C ASP A 161 13.82 4.77 -16.77
N ASP A 162 13.81 6.02 -16.32
CA ASP A 162 14.12 6.38 -14.95
C ASP A 162 12.85 6.39 -14.10
N VAL A 163 12.62 5.27 -13.42
CA VAL A 163 11.35 5.03 -12.73
C VAL A 163 11.33 5.64 -11.33
N ILE A 164 10.30 6.44 -11.05
CA ILE A 164 9.97 6.97 -9.73
C ILE A 164 8.55 6.54 -9.34
N ALA A 165 8.31 6.37 -8.04
CA ALA A 165 6.96 6.21 -7.51
C ALA A 165 6.07 7.41 -7.93
N THR A 166 4.97 7.11 -8.61
CA THR A 166 4.04 8.09 -9.19
C THR A 166 3.52 9.13 -8.19
N THR A 167 3.38 8.74 -6.92
CA THR A 167 2.90 9.57 -5.81
C THR A 167 4.03 10.27 -5.04
N SER A 168 5.26 10.24 -5.56
CA SER A 168 6.41 10.93 -4.94
C SER A 168 6.11 12.43 -4.81
N PRO A 169 6.34 13.04 -3.63
CA PRO A 169 6.18 14.48 -3.45
C PRO A 169 7.34 15.28 -4.08
N ASP A 170 8.44 14.63 -4.46
CA ASP A 170 9.63 15.27 -5.02
C ASP A 170 9.45 15.56 -6.53
N GLN A 171 8.83 16.71 -6.81
CA GLN A 171 8.57 17.18 -8.18
C GLN A 171 9.85 17.41 -8.99
N ALA A 172 10.92 17.88 -8.35
CA ALA A 172 12.19 18.11 -9.03
C ALA A 172 12.81 16.79 -9.50
N ARG A 173 12.74 15.74 -8.67
CA ARG A 173 13.21 14.41 -9.03
C ARG A 173 12.37 13.77 -10.15
N ILE A 174 11.05 13.98 -10.14
CA ILE A 174 10.13 13.54 -11.22
C ILE A 174 10.49 14.22 -12.54
N HIS A 175 10.70 15.53 -12.53
CA HIS A 175 11.09 16.29 -13.71
C HIS A 175 12.42 15.76 -14.30
N GLU A 176 13.45 15.60 -13.46
CA GLU A 176 14.74 15.05 -13.91
C GLU A 176 14.61 13.63 -14.46
N ALA A 177 13.76 12.78 -13.88
CA ALA A 177 13.54 11.42 -14.39
C ALA A 177 12.86 11.41 -15.75
N MET A 178 11.91 12.31 -15.95
CA MET A 178 11.21 12.50 -17.21
C MET A 178 12.21 12.94 -18.29
N GLU A 179 13.02 13.96 -18.01
CA GLU A 179 14.06 14.42 -18.95
C GLU A 179 15.14 13.34 -19.20
N ARG A 180 15.57 12.62 -18.17
CA ARG A 180 16.52 11.50 -18.30
C ARG A 180 15.94 10.38 -19.14
N SER A 181 14.67 10.04 -18.97
CA SER A 181 13.99 9.00 -19.76
C SER A 181 13.90 9.39 -21.25
N VAL A 182 13.74 10.68 -21.55
CA VAL A 182 13.82 11.21 -22.91
C VAL A 182 15.23 11.01 -23.50
N ARG A 183 16.29 11.37 -22.75
CA ARG A 183 17.69 11.16 -23.19
C ARG A 183 18.05 9.68 -23.32
N TRP A 184 17.54 8.84 -22.44
CA TRP A 184 17.75 7.38 -22.47
C TRP A 184 17.04 6.72 -23.64
N LEU A 185 15.91 7.26 -24.11
CA LEU A 185 15.29 6.78 -25.34
C LEU A 185 16.21 6.95 -26.54
N ASP A 186 16.92 8.08 -26.66
CA ASP A 186 17.87 8.30 -27.75
C ASP A 186 18.97 7.23 -27.77
N ARG A 187 19.48 6.87 -26.58
CA ARG A 187 20.46 5.79 -26.40
C ARG A 187 19.89 4.43 -26.72
N CYS A 188 18.62 4.17 -26.37
CA CYS A 188 17.94 2.93 -26.71
C CYS A 188 17.76 2.77 -28.22
N ILE A 189 17.38 3.86 -28.91
CA ILE A 189 17.24 3.91 -30.37
C ILE A 189 18.58 3.57 -31.03
N ASP A 190 19.66 4.22 -30.61
CA ASP A 190 20.98 4.01 -31.20
C ASP A 190 21.53 2.59 -30.92
N ALA A 191 21.16 1.99 -29.79
CA ALA A 191 21.57 0.63 -29.42
C ALA A 191 20.76 -0.48 -30.09
N HIS A 192 19.57 -0.19 -30.63
CA HIS A 192 18.68 -1.20 -31.19
C HIS A 192 19.18 -1.74 -32.52
N LYS A 193 19.57 -3.02 -32.54
CA LYS A 193 20.21 -3.66 -33.71
C LYS A 193 19.26 -4.19 -34.75
N TYR A 194 17.99 -4.43 -34.38
CA TYR A 194 17.07 -5.26 -35.18
C TYR A 194 15.68 -4.63 -35.41
N PRO A 195 15.60 -3.38 -35.92
CA PRO A 195 14.33 -2.67 -36.14
C PRO A 195 13.38 -3.38 -37.13
N GLU A 196 13.92 -4.21 -38.02
CA GLU A 196 13.18 -5.03 -38.99
C GLU A 196 12.46 -6.25 -38.38
N ARG A 197 12.73 -6.58 -37.11
CA ARG A 197 12.11 -7.73 -36.42
C ARG A 197 11.72 -7.48 -34.96
N GLN A 198 12.17 -6.40 -34.32
CA GLN A 198 11.72 -6.02 -32.97
C GLN A 198 11.34 -4.55 -32.93
N ASN A 199 10.29 -4.24 -32.19
CA ASN A 199 9.67 -2.92 -32.20
C ASN A 199 9.89 -2.20 -30.88
N LEU A 200 10.73 -1.16 -30.87
CA LEU A 200 11.02 -0.36 -29.68
C LEU A 200 9.84 0.55 -29.34
N PHE A 201 9.36 0.50 -28.10
CA PHE A 201 8.36 1.42 -27.58
C PHE A 201 9.01 2.42 -26.62
N CYS A 202 8.66 3.70 -26.77
CA CYS A 202 8.99 4.71 -25.79
C CYS A 202 8.03 4.64 -24.58
N ILE A 203 8.42 5.24 -23.45
CA ILE A 203 7.62 5.24 -22.22
C ILE A 203 7.41 6.69 -21.77
N ILE A 204 6.15 7.14 -21.80
CA ILE A 204 5.76 8.45 -21.25
C ILE A 204 5.90 8.44 -19.73
N GLN A 205 6.63 9.42 -19.19
CA GLN A 205 6.86 9.66 -17.77
C GLN A 205 6.26 11.02 -17.33
N GLY A 206 6.37 11.36 -16.04
CA GLY A 206 5.89 12.65 -15.50
C GLY A 206 4.99 12.56 -14.27
N GLY A 207 4.90 11.40 -13.60
CA GLY A 207 4.10 11.26 -12.38
C GLY A 207 2.61 11.54 -12.61
N LEU A 208 1.99 12.32 -11.72
CA LEU A 208 0.59 12.78 -11.84
C LEU A 208 0.46 14.20 -12.40
N ASP A 209 1.57 14.86 -12.73
CA ASP A 209 1.58 16.21 -13.29
C ASP A 209 1.20 16.16 -14.77
N LEU A 210 0.03 16.72 -15.11
CA LEU A 210 -0.49 16.68 -16.47
C LEU A 210 0.34 17.51 -17.45
N GLU A 211 1.00 18.58 -17.02
CA GLU A 211 1.86 19.38 -17.91
C GLU A 211 3.17 18.65 -18.21
N MET A 212 3.78 18.02 -17.20
CA MET A 212 4.95 17.15 -17.43
C MET A 212 4.60 15.97 -18.35
N ARG A 213 3.40 15.39 -18.21
CA ARG A 213 2.91 14.34 -19.11
C ARG A 213 2.77 14.82 -20.55
N LYS A 214 2.26 16.04 -20.77
CA LYS A 214 2.16 16.65 -22.11
C LYS A 214 3.55 16.88 -22.70
N GLN A 215 4.46 17.49 -21.94
CA GLN A 215 5.85 17.71 -22.35
C GLN A 215 6.54 16.40 -22.74
N CYS A 216 6.40 15.37 -21.91
CA CYS A 216 6.98 14.05 -22.21
C CYS A 216 6.35 13.42 -23.45
N CYS A 217 5.02 13.56 -23.66
CA CYS A 217 4.38 13.10 -24.89
C CYS A 217 4.96 13.78 -26.13
N GLU A 218 5.13 15.10 -26.12
CA GLU A 218 5.71 15.85 -27.23
C GLU A 218 7.13 15.37 -27.56
N GLU A 219 7.99 15.27 -26.55
CA GLU A 219 9.38 14.80 -26.68
C GLU A 219 9.47 13.36 -27.21
N MET A 220 8.66 12.45 -26.67
CA MET A 220 8.70 11.04 -27.04
C MET A 220 8.12 10.80 -28.43
N VAL A 221 7.03 11.50 -28.79
CA VAL A 221 6.41 11.40 -30.13
C VAL A 221 7.34 11.91 -31.22
N ALA A 222 8.15 12.95 -30.94
CA ALA A 222 9.13 13.48 -31.89
C ALA A 222 10.19 12.45 -32.34
N ARG A 223 10.41 11.39 -31.56
CA ARG A 223 11.37 10.31 -31.86
C ARG A 223 10.79 9.16 -32.68
N ASP A 224 9.49 9.21 -32.96
CA ASP A 224 8.79 8.34 -33.91
C ASP A 224 8.95 6.82 -33.68
N THR A 225 9.01 6.36 -32.43
CA THR A 225 9.06 4.91 -32.12
C THR A 225 7.81 4.16 -32.60
N PRO A 226 7.90 2.89 -33.03
CA PRO A 226 6.75 2.10 -33.52
C PRO A 226 5.52 2.06 -32.61
N GLY A 227 5.71 2.13 -31.29
CA GLY A 227 4.62 2.22 -30.33
C GLY A 227 5.01 3.04 -29.10
N ILE A 228 4.01 3.29 -28.25
CA ILE A 228 4.12 4.22 -27.13
C ILE A 228 3.45 3.63 -25.90
N ALA A 229 4.18 3.59 -24.79
CA ALA A 229 3.66 3.19 -23.50
C ALA A 229 3.47 4.37 -22.55
N ILE A 230 2.59 4.23 -21.58
CA ILE A 230 2.32 5.17 -20.50
C ILE A 230 2.76 4.49 -19.21
N GLY A 231 3.89 4.97 -18.66
CA GLY A 231 4.52 4.40 -17.47
C GLY A 231 4.10 5.10 -16.17
N GLY A 232 4.36 4.43 -15.04
CA GLY A 232 4.14 5.00 -13.71
C GLY A 232 2.66 5.22 -13.38
N LEU A 233 1.79 4.24 -13.64
CA LEU A 233 0.35 4.28 -13.34
C LEU A 233 -0.14 2.99 -12.67
N SER A 234 0.70 2.44 -11.79
CA SER A 234 0.42 1.20 -11.08
C SER A 234 0.95 1.25 -9.63
N GLY A 235 1.02 2.46 -9.05
CA GLY A 235 1.88 2.80 -7.90
C GLY A 235 1.15 3.25 -6.63
N GLY A 236 -0.19 3.28 -6.63
CA GLY A 236 -0.99 3.69 -5.46
C GLY A 236 -1.67 5.05 -5.61
N GLU A 237 -1.69 5.60 -6.83
CA GLU A 237 -2.45 6.79 -7.19
C GLU A 237 -3.97 6.60 -7.08
N ALA A 238 -4.70 7.69 -6.91
CA ALA A 238 -6.15 7.66 -6.95
C ALA A 238 -6.65 7.31 -8.36
N LYS A 239 -7.77 6.59 -8.45
CA LYS A 239 -8.36 6.15 -9.73
C LYS A 239 -8.75 7.32 -10.65
N GLU A 240 -9.11 8.45 -10.07
CA GLU A 240 -9.41 9.66 -10.83
C GLU A 240 -8.15 10.23 -11.49
N ASP A 241 -7.03 10.27 -10.77
CA ASP A 241 -5.76 10.75 -11.32
C ASP A 241 -5.20 9.80 -12.39
N PHE A 242 -5.35 8.49 -12.17
CA PHE A 242 -5.11 7.48 -13.21
C PHE A 242 -5.88 7.82 -14.50
N CYS A 243 -7.19 8.07 -14.40
CA CYS A 243 -8.02 8.42 -15.55
C CYS A 243 -7.56 9.72 -16.22
N LYS A 244 -7.25 10.76 -15.44
CA LYS A 244 -6.78 12.06 -15.97
C LYS A 244 -5.48 11.92 -16.75
N VAL A 245 -4.51 11.17 -16.22
CA VAL A 245 -3.22 10.95 -16.89
C VAL A 245 -3.41 10.13 -18.17
N VAL A 246 -4.16 9.02 -18.12
CA VAL A 246 -4.43 8.21 -19.32
C VAL A 246 -5.12 9.05 -20.39
N ASP A 247 -6.18 9.79 -20.03
CA ASP A 247 -6.94 10.62 -20.96
C ASP A 247 -6.09 11.74 -21.61
N THR A 248 -5.24 12.36 -20.81
CA THR A 248 -4.31 13.42 -21.26
C THR A 248 -3.32 12.85 -22.25
N CYS A 249 -2.63 11.75 -21.90
CA CYS A 249 -1.63 11.14 -22.76
C CYS A 249 -2.27 10.65 -24.07
N THR A 250 -3.31 9.80 -24.00
CA THR A 250 -3.93 9.21 -25.21
C THR A 250 -4.52 10.25 -26.16
N GLY A 251 -4.90 11.43 -25.66
CA GLY A 251 -5.33 12.57 -26.47
C GLY A 251 -4.23 13.20 -27.34
N LEU A 252 -2.97 13.03 -26.94
CA LEU A 252 -1.80 13.58 -27.63
C LEU A 252 -1.06 12.56 -28.51
N LEU A 253 -1.31 11.26 -28.30
CA LEU A 253 -0.58 10.22 -29.03
C LEU A 253 -1.09 10.02 -30.46
N PRO A 254 -0.20 9.78 -31.44
CA PRO A 254 -0.55 9.52 -32.84
C PRO A 254 -1.62 8.43 -33.00
N GLU A 255 -2.55 8.64 -33.93
CA GLU A 255 -3.69 7.74 -34.13
C GLU A 255 -3.27 6.36 -34.63
N LYS A 256 -2.25 6.26 -35.49
CA LYS A 256 -1.83 4.98 -36.07
C LYS A 256 -0.70 4.30 -35.29
N LYS A 257 -0.67 4.48 -33.97
CA LYS A 257 0.26 3.80 -33.07
C LYS A 257 -0.48 3.13 -31.91
N PRO A 258 0.02 1.98 -31.43
CA PRO A 258 -0.51 1.33 -30.24
C PRO A 258 -0.15 2.13 -28.98
N ARG A 259 -1.06 2.10 -28.01
CA ARG A 259 -0.98 2.83 -26.74
C ARG A 259 -1.05 1.82 -25.59
N TYR A 260 0.06 1.64 -24.91
CA TYR A 260 0.23 0.61 -23.88
C TYR A 260 0.25 1.22 -22.48
N VAL A 261 -0.76 0.94 -21.65
CA VAL A 261 -0.78 1.37 -20.24
C VAL A 261 -0.20 0.25 -19.37
N MET A 262 0.93 0.53 -18.73
CA MET A 262 1.75 -0.50 -18.06
C MET A 262 1.23 -0.81 -16.66
N GLY A 263 1.23 -2.10 -16.28
CA GLY A 263 0.99 -2.55 -14.90
C GLY A 263 -0.46 -2.57 -14.42
N VAL A 264 -1.45 -2.38 -15.30
CA VAL A 264 -2.88 -2.32 -14.99
C VAL A 264 -3.56 -3.67 -15.23
N GLY A 265 -4.32 -4.16 -14.24
CA GLY A 265 -4.93 -5.50 -14.31
C GLY A 265 -6.32 -5.68 -13.70
N TYR A 266 -6.88 -4.67 -13.03
CA TYR A 266 -8.25 -4.77 -12.53
C TYR A 266 -9.23 -4.62 -13.70
N PRO A 267 -10.29 -5.46 -13.81
CA PRO A 267 -11.23 -5.41 -14.93
C PRO A 267 -11.79 -4.02 -15.22
N GLU A 268 -12.18 -3.28 -14.19
CA GLU A 268 -12.72 -1.92 -14.28
C GLU A 268 -11.69 -0.92 -14.82
N ASP A 269 -10.42 -1.04 -14.44
CA ASP A 269 -9.35 -0.17 -14.93
C ASP A 269 -9.04 -0.44 -16.40
N LEU A 270 -9.04 -1.71 -16.81
CA LEU A 270 -8.82 -2.10 -18.20
C LEU A 270 -9.89 -1.50 -19.10
N ILE A 271 -11.17 -1.68 -18.73
CA ILE A 271 -12.29 -1.18 -19.51
C ILE A 271 -12.33 0.36 -19.53
N MET A 272 -11.97 1.01 -18.42
CA MET A 272 -11.82 2.47 -18.39
C MET A 272 -10.65 2.95 -19.24
N GLY A 273 -9.50 2.29 -19.18
CA GLY A 273 -8.37 2.60 -20.05
C GLY A 273 -8.73 2.49 -21.54
N VAL A 274 -9.48 1.45 -21.92
CA VAL A 274 -10.01 1.30 -23.29
C VAL A 274 -10.95 2.45 -23.65
N ALA A 275 -11.87 2.83 -22.75
CA ALA A 275 -12.76 3.97 -22.96
C ALA A 275 -12.00 5.30 -23.17
N LEU A 276 -10.85 5.44 -22.51
CA LEU A 276 -9.92 6.57 -22.63
C LEU A 276 -8.93 6.42 -23.79
N GLY A 277 -9.00 5.33 -24.57
CA GLY A 277 -8.26 5.16 -25.82
C GLY A 277 -6.91 4.47 -25.71
N ALA A 278 -6.67 3.69 -24.64
CA ALA A 278 -5.56 2.75 -24.56
C ALA A 278 -5.90 1.41 -25.24
N ASP A 279 -4.88 0.71 -25.76
CA ASP A 279 -5.06 -0.53 -26.53
C ASP A 279 -4.43 -1.76 -25.87
N MET A 280 -3.37 -1.58 -25.08
CA MET A 280 -2.61 -2.69 -24.50
C MET A 280 -2.45 -2.49 -22.99
N PHE A 281 -2.48 -3.60 -22.26
CA PHE A 281 -2.32 -3.64 -20.81
C PHE A 281 -1.58 -4.90 -20.39
N ASP A 282 -0.90 -4.88 -19.25
CA ASP A 282 -0.30 -6.06 -18.64
C ASP A 282 -0.46 -6.02 -17.11
N CYS A 283 -0.57 -7.19 -16.49
CA CYS A 283 -0.49 -7.25 -15.03
C CYS A 283 -0.22 -8.66 -14.52
N VAL A 284 0.44 -8.74 -13.36
CA VAL A 284 0.55 -9.99 -12.58
C VAL A 284 -0.71 -10.32 -11.80
N TRP A 285 -1.67 -9.39 -11.67
CA TRP A 285 -2.86 -9.52 -10.83
C TRP A 285 -3.66 -10.81 -11.03
N PRO A 286 -4.04 -11.27 -12.25
CA PRO A 286 -4.86 -12.48 -12.41
C PRO A 286 -4.17 -13.74 -11.88
N THR A 287 -2.85 -13.89 -12.10
CA THR A 287 -2.07 -15.03 -11.62
C THR A 287 -1.74 -14.91 -10.13
N ARG A 288 -1.53 -13.68 -9.64
CA ARG A 288 -1.28 -13.41 -8.21
C ARG A 288 -2.50 -13.68 -7.36
N THR A 289 -3.67 -13.18 -7.76
CA THR A 289 -4.92 -13.35 -7.00
C THR A 289 -5.40 -14.81 -7.02
N ALA A 290 -5.16 -15.54 -8.12
CA ALA A 290 -5.41 -16.98 -8.21
C ALA A 290 -4.68 -17.78 -7.11
N ARG A 291 -3.41 -17.45 -6.82
CA ARG A 291 -2.63 -18.10 -5.74
C ARG A 291 -3.21 -17.85 -4.35
N PHE A 292 -3.93 -16.74 -4.17
CA PHE A 292 -4.65 -16.45 -2.93
C PHE A 292 -6.05 -17.07 -2.87
N GLY A 293 -6.45 -17.82 -3.89
CA GLY A 293 -7.74 -18.53 -3.95
C GLY A 293 -8.89 -17.72 -4.54
N ASN A 294 -8.59 -16.64 -5.26
CA ASN A 294 -9.61 -15.77 -5.85
C ASN A 294 -9.82 -16.05 -7.34
N ALA A 295 -11.08 -16.23 -7.72
CA ALA A 295 -11.52 -16.27 -9.11
C ALA A 295 -12.13 -14.92 -9.52
N VAL A 296 -11.80 -14.44 -10.71
CA VAL A 296 -12.39 -13.23 -11.31
C VAL A 296 -13.67 -13.62 -12.07
N VAL A 297 -14.76 -12.92 -11.84
CA VAL A 297 -16.07 -13.16 -12.46
C VAL A 297 -16.73 -11.82 -12.83
N PRO A 298 -17.81 -11.79 -13.64
CA PRO A 298 -18.46 -10.54 -14.05
C PRO A 298 -18.95 -9.65 -12.90
N THR A 299 -19.26 -10.25 -11.75
CA THR A 299 -19.74 -9.56 -10.54
C THR A 299 -18.60 -9.26 -9.54
N GLY A 300 -17.34 -9.29 -9.98
CA GLY A 300 -16.17 -8.99 -9.14
C GLY A 300 -15.28 -10.21 -8.90
N THR A 301 -14.96 -10.51 -7.65
CA THR A 301 -14.06 -11.62 -7.29
C THR A 301 -14.70 -12.58 -6.30
N LEU A 302 -14.64 -13.88 -6.59
CA LEU A 302 -15.04 -14.93 -5.66
C LEU A 302 -13.82 -15.42 -4.88
N ASN A 303 -13.82 -15.24 -3.56
CA ASN A 303 -12.85 -15.88 -2.69
C ASN A 303 -13.28 -17.33 -2.44
N LEU A 304 -12.75 -18.28 -3.23
CA LEU A 304 -13.16 -19.67 -3.18
C LEU A 304 -12.71 -20.38 -1.90
N ARG A 305 -11.91 -19.74 -1.04
CA ARG A 305 -11.60 -20.25 0.31
C ARG A 305 -12.78 -20.10 1.27
N HIS A 306 -13.80 -19.32 0.93
CA HIS A 306 -14.95 -19.10 1.79
C HIS A 306 -15.81 -20.36 1.91
N ARG A 307 -16.26 -20.69 3.14
CA ARG A 307 -16.99 -21.94 3.45
C ARG A 307 -18.29 -22.10 2.66
N SER A 308 -18.92 -21.01 2.24
CA SER A 308 -20.15 -21.06 1.42
C SER A 308 -19.99 -21.82 0.11
N PHE A 309 -18.75 -21.98 -0.38
CA PHE A 309 -18.48 -22.72 -1.60
C PHE A 309 -18.24 -24.22 -1.37
N ALA A 310 -18.18 -24.70 -0.11
CA ALA A 310 -17.86 -26.09 0.20
C ALA A 310 -18.80 -27.12 -0.43
N GLU A 311 -20.06 -26.75 -0.66
CA GLU A 311 -21.10 -27.59 -1.28
C GLU A 311 -21.64 -26.96 -2.57
N ASP A 312 -20.95 -25.97 -3.14
CA ASP A 312 -21.34 -25.33 -4.39
C ASP A 312 -20.76 -26.11 -5.59
N PHE A 313 -21.57 -27.00 -6.17
CA PHE A 313 -21.18 -27.84 -7.31
C PHE A 313 -21.29 -27.16 -8.68
N ARG A 314 -21.58 -25.86 -8.73
CA ARG A 314 -21.57 -25.07 -9.97
C ARG A 314 -20.13 -24.80 -10.44
N PRO A 315 -19.90 -24.52 -11.73
CA PRO A 315 -18.61 -24.03 -12.21
C PRO A 315 -18.23 -22.70 -11.55
N VAL A 316 -16.97 -22.28 -11.68
CA VAL A 316 -16.51 -20.97 -11.16
C VAL A 316 -17.42 -19.85 -11.67
N GLN A 317 -17.68 -19.85 -12.97
CA GLN A 317 -18.59 -18.93 -13.63
C GLN A 317 -19.48 -19.69 -14.62
N GLU A 318 -20.78 -19.55 -14.47
CA GLU A 318 -21.74 -20.09 -15.44
C GLU A 318 -21.59 -19.38 -16.79
N GLY A 319 -21.62 -20.15 -17.87
CA GLY A 319 -21.41 -19.64 -19.24
C GLY A 319 -19.96 -19.30 -19.60
N CYS A 320 -19.00 -19.47 -18.68
CA CYS A 320 -17.58 -19.30 -19.02
C CYS A 320 -17.08 -20.44 -19.90
N THR A 321 -16.39 -20.10 -20.99
CA THR A 321 -15.85 -21.02 -21.98
C THR A 321 -14.42 -21.49 -21.67
N CYS A 322 -13.88 -21.16 -20.49
CA CYS A 322 -12.54 -21.63 -20.12
C CYS A 322 -12.55 -23.14 -19.89
N SER A 323 -11.39 -23.78 -20.09
CA SER A 323 -11.23 -25.22 -19.96
C SER A 323 -11.65 -25.75 -18.58
N ILE A 324 -11.57 -24.94 -17.52
CA ILE A 324 -11.96 -25.40 -16.18
C ILE A 324 -13.47 -25.29 -15.92
N CYS A 325 -14.15 -24.29 -16.50
CA CYS A 325 -15.59 -24.06 -16.28
C CYS A 325 -16.45 -24.91 -17.22
N LEU A 326 -15.96 -25.20 -18.42
CA LEU A 326 -16.68 -26.04 -19.37
C LEU A 326 -16.94 -27.44 -18.78
N PRO A 327 -18.16 -27.98 -18.96
CA PRO A 327 -18.45 -29.36 -18.62
C PRO A 327 -17.58 -30.34 -19.42
N LYS A 328 -17.42 -31.57 -18.90
CA LYS A 328 -16.61 -32.61 -19.56
C LYS A 328 -17.17 -32.99 -20.93
N GLU A 329 -18.49 -32.95 -21.07
CA GLU A 329 -19.22 -33.23 -22.31
C GLU A 329 -18.91 -32.22 -23.42
N GLN A 330 -18.41 -31.03 -23.05
CA GLN A 330 -18.01 -29.95 -23.96
C GLN A 330 -16.47 -29.81 -24.06
N GLY A 331 -15.73 -30.83 -23.64
CA GLY A 331 -14.26 -30.85 -23.71
C GLY A 331 -13.55 -30.06 -22.60
N GLY A 332 -14.28 -29.63 -21.58
CA GLY A 332 -13.70 -29.01 -20.37
C GLY A 332 -13.36 -30.02 -19.27
N LEU A 333 -12.95 -29.49 -18.12
CA LEU A 333 -12.61 -30.27 -16.93
C LEU A 333 -13.81 -30.43 -15.97
N GLY A 334 -14.86 -29.62 -16.11
CA GLY A 334 -16.02 -29.63 -15.22
C GLY A 334 -15.67 -29.31 -13.77
N ILE A 335 -14.75 -28.37 -13.54
CA ILE A 335 -14.28 -28.01 -12.20
C ILE A 335 -15.35 -27.22 -11.46
N THR A 336 -15.69 -27.67 -10.27
CA THR A 336 -16.69 -27.04 -9.40
C THR A 336 -16.06 -26.07 -8.40
N ARG A 337 -16.86 -25.12 -7.91
CA ARG A 337 -16.46 -24.23 -6.81
C ARG A 337 -16.13 -25.00 -5.53
N ALA A 338 -16.87 -26.08 -5.23
CA ALA A 338 -16.60 -26.98 -4.11
C ALA A 338 -15.22 -27.64 -4.19
N TYR A 339 -14.84 -28.13 -5.37
CA TYR A 339 -13.51 -28.70 -5.56
C TYR A 339 -12.41 -27.64 -5.40
N LEU A 340 -12.63 -26.45 -5.96
CA LEU A 340 -11.69 -25.34 -5.78
C LEU A 340 -11.63 -24.85 -4.35
N HIS A 341 -12.73 -24.87 -3.58
CA HIS A 341 -12.72 -24.56 -2.15
C HIS A 341 -11.84 -25.52 -1.35
N HIS A 342 -11.88 -26.79 -1.72
CA HIS A 342 -11.03 -27.81 -1.13
C HIS A 342 -9.54 -27.53 -1.40
N LEU A 343 -9.18 -27.04 -2.58
CA LEU A 343 -7.78 -26.87 -3.03
C LEU A 343 -7.19 -25.46 -2.89
N ALA A 344 -8.01 -24.41 -2.93
CA ALA A 344 -7.59 -23.02 -3.07
C ALA A 344 -6.68 -22.60 -1.91
N ALA A 345 -5.50 -22.08 -2.26
CA ALA A 345 -4.44 -21.69 -1.32
C ALA A 345 -3.95 -22.82 -0.37
N LYS A 346 -4.24 -24.08 -0.71
CA LYS A 346 -3.80 -25.29 0.00
C LYS A 346 -2.93 -26.16 -0.89
N GLU A 347 -3.35 -26.35 -2.14
CA GLU A 347 -2.69 -27.20 -3.13
C GLU A 347 -2.29 -26.41 -4.37
N THR A 348 -1.14 -26.75 -4.95
CA THR A 348 -0.59 -26.07 -6.15
C THR A 348 -1.57 -26.12 -7.34
N VAL A 349 -2.31 -27.23 -7.49
CA VAL A 349 -3.31 -27.39 -8.55
C VAL A 349 -4.48 -26.40 -8.40
N GLY A 350 -4.81 -25.94 -7.19
CA GLY A 350 -5.82 -24.90 -6.98
C GLY A 350 -5.39 -23.58 -7.62
N ALA A 351 -4.14 -23.17 -7.41
CA ALA A 351 -3.57 -21.97 -8.04
C ALA A 351 -3.48 -22.09 -9.57
N HIS A 352 -3.13 -23.28 -10.07
CA HIS A 352 -3.10 -23.60 -11.50
C HIS A 352 -4.46 -23.39 -12.16
N LEU A 353 -5.50 -24.05 -11.65
CA LEU A 353 -6.86 -23.98 -12.20
C LEU A 353 -7.41 -22.55 -12.19
N LEU A 354 -7.22 -21.83 -11.08
CA LEU A 354 -7.68 -20.43 -10.98
C LEU A 354 -6.90 -19.50 -11.90
N THR A 355 -5.63 -19.79 -12.17
CA THR A 355 -4.84 -19.02 -13.14
C THR A 355 -5.40 -19.20 -14.55
N MET A 356 -5.73 -20.44 -14.95
CA MET A 356 -6.37 -20.70 -16.26
C MET A 356 -7.65 -19.88 -16.43
N HIS A 357 -8.51 -19.89 -15.41
CA HIS A 357 -9.76 -19.13 -15.41
C HIS A 357 -9.55 -17.62 -15.46
N ASN A 358 -8.73 -17.07 -14.57
CA ASN A 358 -8.54 -15.62 -14.48
C ASN A 358 -7.90 -15.03 -15.73
N VAL A 359 -6.93 -15.73 -16.33
CA VAL A 359 -6.30 -15.29 -17.59
C VAL A 359 -7.30 -15.35 -18.74
N HIS A 360 -8.06 -16.44 -18.87
CA HIS A 360 -9.12 -16.54 -19.87
C HIS A 360 -10.16 -15.42 -19.69
N TYR A 361 -10.59 -15.14 -18.47
CA TYR A 361 -11.58 -14.10 -18.19
C TYR A 361 -11.12 -12.73 -18.71
N LEU A 362 -9.88 -12.31 -18.41
CA LEU A 362 -9.38 -11.01 -18.87
C LEU A 362 -9.20 -10.95 -20.39
N LEU A 363 -8.70 -12.01 -21.02
CA LEU A 363 -8.59 -12.07 -22.49
C LEU A 363 -9.97 -12.00 -23.16
N SER A 364 -10.95 -12.75 -22.65
CA SER A 364 -12.33 -12.74 -23.14
C SER A 364 -13.04 -11.38 -22.91
N LEU A 365 -12.73 -10.70 -21.80
CA LEU A 365 -13.22 -9.35 -21.52
C LEU A 365 -12.72 -8.35 -22.57
N MET A 366 -11.43 -8.38 -22.90
CA MET A 366 -10.84 -7.51 -23.92
C MET A 366 -11.39 -7.84 -25.32
N GLY A 367 -11.59 -9.12 -25.64
CA GLY A 367 -12.24 -9.55 -26.88
C GLY A 367 -13.69 -9.06 -27.01
N SER A 368 -14.44 -9.09 -25.90
CA SER A 368 -15.82 -8.57 -25.85
C SER A 368 -15.86 -7.05 -26.01
N ALA A 369 -14.93 -6.33 -25.38
CA ALA A 369 -14.74 -4.89 -25.57
C ALA A 369 -14.42 -4.56 -27.03
N ARG A 370 -13.50 -5.30 -27.66
CA ARG A 370 -13.17 -5.16 -29.09
C ARG A 370 -14.40 -5.30 -29.98
N GLN A 371 -15.20 -6.36 -29.77
CA GLN A 371 -16.39 -6.59 -30.58
C GLN A 371 -17.43 -5.47 -30.40
N ALA A 372 -17.62 -4.99 -29.18
CA ALA A 372 -18.51 -3.88 -28.91
C ALA A 372 -18.05 -2.57 -29.56
N ILE A 373 -16.74 -2.35 -29.74
CA ILE A 373 -16.21 -1.18 -30.46
C ILE A 373 -16.45 -1.31 -31.97
N ILE A 374 -16.24 -2.50 -32.55
CA ILE A 374 -16.49 -2.75 -33.98
C ILE A 374 -17.96 -2.57 -34.34
N GLU A 375 -18.85 -3.01 -33.45
CA GLU A 375 -20.30 -2.89 -33.60
C GLU A 375 -20.85 -1.53 -33.11
N ASP A 376 -19.95 -0.58 -32.77
CA ASP A 376 -20.28 0.76 -32.26
C ASP A 376 -21.30 0.78 -31.11
N ARG A 377 -21.24 -0.24 -30.24
CA ARG A 377 -22.08 -0.40 -29.04
C ARG A 377 -21.28 -0.41 -27.75
N PHE A 378 -20.05 0.08 -27.78
CA PHE A 378 -19.17 0.14 -26.62
C PHE A 378 -19.80 0.90 -25.42
N PRO A 379 -20.57 1.99 -25.60
CA PRO A 379 -21.27 2.64 -24.48
C PRO A 379 -22.35 1.76 -23.82
N ALA A 380 -23.00 0.88 -24.58
CA ALA A 380 -23.92 -0.11 -24.02
C ALA A 380 -23.14 -1.18 -23.23
N PHE A 381 -22.04 -1.67 -23.80
CA PHE A 381 -21.13 -2.60 -23.14
C PHE A 381 -20.60 -2.05 -21.79
N LEU A 382 -20.21 -0.77 -21.73
CA LEU A 382 -19.80 -0.11 -20.48
C LEU A 382 -20.91 -0.15 -19.42
N ARG A 383 -22.14 0.19 -19.80
CA ARG A 383 -23.29 0.17 -18.89
C ARG A 383 -23.55 -1.24 -18.36
N ASP A 384 -23.51 -2.25 -19.24
CA ASP A 384 -23.72 -3.64 -18.85
C ASP A 384 -22.59 -4.16 -17.94
N PHE A 385 -21.34 -3.83 -18.26
CA PHE A 385 -20.18 -4.18 -17.45
C PHE A 385 -20.29 -3.62 -16.02
N PHE A 386 -20.51 -2.31 -15.87
CA PHE A 386 -20.60 -1.69 -14.55
C PHE A 386 -21.88 -2.06 -13.80
N LYS A 387 -22.99 -2.33 -14.50
CA LYS A 387 -24.20 -2.89 -13.90
C LYS A 387 -23.96 -4.29 -13.33
N ASN A 388 -23.23 -5.14 -14.06
CA ASN A 388 -22.91 -6.47 -13.56
C ASN A 388 -21.96 -6.43 -12.35
N LEU A 389 -21.02 -5.48 -12.34
CA LEU A 389 -20.03 -5.37 -11.27
C LEU A 389 -20.57 -4.72 -9.98
N TYR A 390 -21.40 -3.67 -10.10
CA TYR A 390 -21.86 -2.87 -8.95
C TYR A 390 -23.38 -2.90 -8.71
N GLY A 391 -24.14 -3.53 -9.60
CA GLY A 391 -25.60 -3.57 -9.54
C GLY A 391 -26.23 -2.23 -9.95
N GLU A 392 -26.74 -1.50 -8.97
CA GLU A 392 -27.43 -0.22 -9.18
C GLU A 392 -26.46 0.93 -9.44
N LYS A 393 -26.91 1.94 -10.22
CA LYS A 393 -26.09 3.09 -10.60
C LYS A 393 -25.54 3.90 -9.42
N THR A 394 -26.26 3.91 -8.30
CA THR A 394 -25.86 4.58 -7.04
C THR A 394 -24.62 3.96 -6.40
N ASN A 395 -24.30 2.71 -6.73
CA ASN A 395 -23.11 2.02 -6.25
C ASN A 395 -21.90 2.19 -7.18
N TYR A 396 -22.05 2.89 -8.30
CA TYR A 396 -20.96 3.06 -9.25
C TYR A 396 -19.91 3.98 -8.61
N PRO A 397 -18.62 3.63 -8.67
CA PRO A 397 -17.58 4.50 -8.15
C PRO A 397 -17.61 5.87 -8.83
N GLU A 398 -17.51 6.94 -8.05
CA GLU A 398 -17.60 8.31 -8.56
C GLU A 398 -16.56 8.59 -9.66
N TRP A 399 -15.34 8.09 -9.51
CA TRP A 399 -14.27 8.23 -10.49
C TRP A 399 -14.64 7.67 -11.88
N VAL A 400 -15.42 6.58 -11.95
CA VAL A 400 -15.92 6.01 -13.21
C VAL A 400 -16.92 6.98 -13.84
N VAL A 401 -17.87 7.47 -13.05
CA VAL A 401 -18.91 8.38 -13.53
C VAL A 401 -18.30 9.70 -14.02
N THR A 402 -17.35 10.25 -13.27
CA THR A 402 -16.64 11.49 -13.61
C THR A 402 -15.81 11.33 -14.88
N ALA A 403 -14.99 10.28 -14.99
CA ALA A 403 -14.16 10.03 -16.16
C ALA A 403 -14.98 9.79 -17.44
N LEU A 404 -16.11 9.09 -17.33
CA LEU A 404 -17.01 8.90 -18.47
C LEU A 404 -17.75 10.19 -18.84
N ARG A 405 -18.22 11.00 -17.86
CA ARG A 405 -18.90 12.30 -18.11
C ARG A 405 -17.98 13.34 -18.73
N GLY A 406 -16.71 13.40 -18.32
CA GLY A 406 -15.71 14.30 -18.90
C GLY A 406 -15.57 14.13 -20.42
N ASN A 407 -15.80 12.91 -20.93
CA ASN A 407 -15.82 12.64 -22.37
C ASN A 407 -17.11 13.08 -23.09
N TYR A 408 -18.24 13.23 -22.38
CA TYR A 408 -19.51 13.71 -22.98
C TYR A 408 -19.54 15.23 -23.18
N ASN A 409 -18.81 16.02 -22.37
CA ASN A 409 -18.84 17.48 -22.44
C ASN A 409 -17.96 18.09 -23.55
N ASN A 410 -17.12 17.30 -24.22
CA ASN A 410 -16.28 17.76 -25.35
C ASN A 410 -16.98 17.67 -26.73
N MET A 411 -18.30 17.46 -26.77
CA MET A 411 -19.11 17.60 -27.98
C MET A 411 -20.35 18.47 -27.70
N SER A 412 -20.43 19.65 -28.31
CA SER A 412 -21.69 20.39 -28.47
C SER A 412 -22.64 19.57 -29.37
N PRO A 413 -23.98 19.57 -29.17
CA PRO A 413 -24.82 20.77 -29.10
C PRO A 413 -26.03 20.75 -28.13
N SER A 414 -26.64 21.95 -28.01
CA SER A 414 -28.02 22.27 -27.59
C SER A 414 -28.44 21.99 -26.14
N ALA A 415 -28.44 23.07 -25.36
CA ALA A 415 -29.09 23.16 -24.05
C ALA A 415 -30.61 23.25 -24.19
N GLU A 416 -31.33 22.37 -23.50
CA GLU A 416 -32.70 22.63 -23.06
C GLU A 416 -32.73 22.63 -21.52
N THR A 417 -33.02 23.82 -21.02
CA THR A 417 -33.31 24.20 -19.62
C THR A 417 -34.59 23.58 -19.10
N LEU A 418 -34.63 23.20 -17.82
CA LEU A 418 -35.84 23.06 -16.98
C LEU A 418 -35.46 23.31 -15.50
N PRO A 419 -36.40 23.73 -14.64
CA PRO A 419 -36.29 25.00 -13.92
C PRO A 419 -36.11 24.84 -12.39
N THR A 420 -35.59 25.91 -11.80
CA THR A 420 -35.53 26.21 -10.36
C THR A 420 -36.91 26.23 -9.71
N GLN A 421 -37.04 25.55 -8.56
CA GLN A 421 -38.18 25.71 -7.65
C GLN A 421 -37.80 26.54 -6.42
N GLU A 422 -38.77 27.35 -6.03
CA GLU A 422 -38.75 28.45 -5.08
C GLU A 422 -38.65 28.04 -3.60
N SER A 423 -38.11 28.98 -2.84
CA SER A 423 -37.97 29.04 -1.39
C SER A 423 -39.26 29.47 -0.67
N THR A 424 -39.50 28.96 0.56
CA THR A 424 -39.79 29.70 1.84
C THR A 424 -40.43 28.77 2.89
N PRO A 425 -40.50 29.10 4.21
CA PRO A 425 -39.68 30.00 5.04
C PRO A 425 -39.20 29.37 6.39
N GLN A 426 -38.22 30.01 7.04
CA GLN A 426 -37.73 29.72 8.40
C GLN A 426 -38.72 30.09 9.52
N PRO A 427 -38.50 29.57 10.74
CA PRO A 427 -38.61 30.37 11.96
C PRO A 427 -37.29 30.43 12.78
N THR A 428 -36.83 31.68 12.95
CA THR A 428 -36.32 32.34 14.18
C THR A 428 -35.26 31.69 15.09
N THR A 429 -34.04 32.25 14.95
CA THR A 429 -33.12 32.77 15.99
C THR A 429 -32.86 31.98 17.27
N THR A 430 -31.63 31.47 17.42
CA THR A 430 -30.76 31.86 18.55
C THR A 430 -29.27 31.60 18.29
N THR A 431 -28.45 32.59 18.68
CA THR A 431 -27.00 32.56 18.96
C THR A 431 -26.02 32.28 17.81
N THR A 432 -25.45 33.38 17.35
CA THR A 432 -24.24 33.55 16.55
C THR A 432 -23.09 32.66 17.05
N THR A 433 -22.72 31.66 16.25
CA THR A 433 -21.36 31.12 16.23
C THR A 433 -20.87 31.27 14.79
N THR A 434 -19.74 31.94 14.63
CA THR A 434 -19.03 32.08 13.35
C THR A 434 -18.91 30.70 12.69
N PRO A 435 -19.23 30.52 11.40
CA PRO A 435 -19.03 29.24 10.73
C PRO A 435 -17.55 28.89 10.83
N GLN A 436 -17.23 27.78 11.48
CA GLN A 436 -15.89 27.24 11.51
C GLN A 436 -15.58 26.86 10.04
N GLU A 437 -14.53 27.45 9.47
CA GLU A 437 -14.09 27.08 8.12
C GLU A 437 -13.96 25.55 8.03
N PRO A 438 -14.46 24.92 6.95
CA PRO A 438 -14.38 23.48 6.80
C PRO A 438 -12.91 23.04 6.87
N ILE A 439 -12.62 22.09 7.76
CA ILE A 439 -11.28 21.51 7.90
C ILE A 439 -10.91 20.89 6.54
N PRO A 440 -9.82 21.34 5.89
CA PRO A 440 -9.39 20.76 4.62
C PRO A 440 -9.08 19.28 4.78
N HIS A 441 -9.55 18.45 3.84
CA HIS A 441 -9.26 17.02 3.83
C HIS A 441 -7.78 16.77 3.53
N ASP A 442 -7.09 16.04 4.41
CA ASP A 442 -5.70 15.62 4.23
C ASP A 442 -5.63 14.08 4.21
N PRO A 443 -5.65 13.45 3.02
CA PRO A 443 -5.61 12.00 2.90
C PRO A 443 -4.28 11.39 3.35
N THR A 444 -3.23 12.20 3.53
CA THR A 444 -1.91 11.74 3.99
C THR A 444 -1.78 11.68 5.50
N HIS A 445 -2.76 12.22 6.24
CA HIS A 445 -2.73 12.26 7.69
C HIS A 445 -2.69 10.84 8.29
N GLU A 446 -1.70 10.57 9.15
CA GLU A 446 -1.41 9.21 9.65
C GLU A 446 -2.58 8.60 10.45
N GLU A 447 -3.45 9.42 11.07
CA GLU A 447 -4.67 8.97 11.77
C GLU A 447 -5.67 8.23 10.87
N HIS A 448 -5.65 8.46 9.54
CA HIS A 448 -6.50 7.73 8.61
C HIS A 448 -6.23 6.22 8.64
N GLN A 449 -5.03 5.76 9.01
CA GLN A 449 -4.74 4.33 9.21
C GLN A 449 -5.65 3.71 10.28
N TYR A 450 -5.83 4.42 11.41
CA TYR A 450 -6.70 4.00 12.50
C TYR A 450 -8.18 4.04 12.09
N LEU A 451 -8.62 5.11 11.42
CA LEU A 451 -10.00 5.23 10.94
C LEU A 451 -10.36 4.16 9.91
N ASN A 452 -9.45 3.89 8.96
CA ASN A 452 -9.63 2.85 7.94
C ASN A 452 -9.71 1.46 8.57
N LEU A 453 -8.93 1.20 9.62
CA LEU A 453 -9.03 -0.06 10.35
C LEU A 453 -10.39 -0.20 11.06
N ILE A 454 -10.93 0.87 11.65
CA ILE A 454 -12.30 0.86 12.20
C ILE A 454 -13.32 0.57 11.11
N ARG A 455 -13.26 1.28 9.96
CA ARG A 455 -14.17 1.04 8.81
C ARG A 455 -14.13 -0.42 8.38
N ARG A 456 -12.95 -1.02 8.34
CA ARG A 456 -12.75 -2.42 8.00
C ARG A 456 -13.33 -3.37 9.06
N ILE A 457 -13.11 -3.13 10.35
CA ILE A 457 -13.68 -3.96 11.42
C ILE A 457 -15.21 -3.86 11.42
N LEU A 458 -15.77 -2.68 11.19
CA LEU A 458 -17.22 -2.49 11.13
C LEU A 458 -17.86 -3.23 9.95
N SER A 459 -17.18 -3.28 8.80
CA SER A 459 -17.70 -3.90 7.57
C SER A 459 -17.41 -5.41 7.48
N GLU A 460 -16.18 -5.83 7.77
CA GLU A 460 -15.67 -7.19 7.58
C GLU A 460 -15.47 -7.97 8.89
N GLY A 461 -15.53 -7.30 10.04
CA GLY A 461 -15.19 -7.90 11.34
C GLY A 461 -16.12 -9.03 11.73
N GLU A 462 -15.54 -10.15 12.16
CA GLU A 462 -16.29 -11.32 12.58
C GLU A 462 -16.88 -11.06 13.97
N HIS A 463 -18.15 -11.40 14.17
CA HIS A 463 -18.74 -11.32 15.50
C HIS A 463 -18.05 -12.34 16.42
N ARG A 464 -17.56 -11.88 17.59
CA ARG A 464 -17.01 -12.73 18.65
C ARG A 464 -17.76 -12.50 19.96
N PRO A 465 -18.16 -13.56 20.69
CA PRO A 465 -18.48 -13.40 22.10
C PRO A 465 -17.21 -12.99 22.86
N ASP A 466 -17.34 -12.17 23.89
CA ASP A 466 -16.22 -11.69 24.70
C ASP A 466 -16.43 -11.98 26.19
N ARG A 467 -15.40 -11.71 26.99
CA ARG A 467 -15.41 -11.95 28.45
C ARG A 467 -16.34 -10.99 29.22
N THR A 468 -16.70 -9.85 28.62
CA THR A 468 -17.52 -8.79 29.25
C THR A 468 -19.02 -9.03 29.01
N GLY A 469 -19.38 -9.87 28.04
CA GLY A 469 -20.76 -10.17 27.66
C GLY A 469 -21.36 -9.16 26.67
N THR A 470 -20.57 -8.19 26.21
CA THR A 470 -20.98 -7.18 25.22
C THR A 470 -20.94 -7.74 23.81
N GLY A 471 -19.96 -8.61 23.52
CA GLY A 471 -19.62 -9.03 22.18
C GLY A 471 -18.82 -7.98 21.40
N THR A 472 -18.09 -8.45 20.40
CA THR A 472 -17.23 -7.62 19.57
C THR A 472 -17.37 -7.97 18.08
N ARG A 473 -17.02 -7.01 17.21
CA ARG A 473 -16.60 -7.28 15.82
C ARG A 473 -15.08 -7.25 15.79
N SER A 474 -14.44 -8.28 15.25
CA SER A 474 -12.98 -8.42 15.32
C SER A 474 -12.33 -8.81 14.00
N ILE A 475 -11.11 -8.34 13.80
CA ILE A 475 -10.19 -8.79 12.75
C ILE A 475 -8.88 -9.21 13.40
N PHE A 476 -8.40 -10.40 13.02
CA PHE A 476 -7.11 -10.91 13.45
C PHE A 476 -5.97 -10.40 12.56
N ALA A 477 -4.88 -9.97 13.19
CA ALA A 477 -3.63 -9.50 12.61
C ALA A 477 -3.81 -8.50 11.45
N PRO A 478 -4.49 -7.35 11.66
CA PRO A 478 -4.61 -6.33 10.63
C PRO A 478 -3.23 -5.71 10.29
N PRO A 479 -3.14 -4.94 9.18
CA PRO A 479 -1.94 -4.19 8.84
C PRO A 479 -1.42 -3.31 9.99
N GLN A 480 -0.11 -3.17 10.10
CA GLN A 480 0.53 -2.30 11.10
C GLN A 480 0.19 -0.83 10.86
N MET A 481 0.00 -0.07 11.94
CA MET A 481 -0.10 1.39 11.88
C MET A 481 1.25 2.02 12.17
N ARG A 482 1.59 3.11 11.49
CA ARG A 482 2.86 3.84 11.67
C ARG A 482 2.61 5.31 11.96
N PHE A 483 3.26 5.83 12.99
CA PHE A 483 3.13 7.22 13.40
C PHE A 483 4.50 7.88 13.56
N SER A 484 4.70 9.02 12.92
CA SER A 484 5.90 9.83 13.08
C SER A 484 5.89 10.53 14.43
N LEU A 485 7.01 10.44 15.16
CA LEU A 485 7.16 11.07 16.48
C LEU A 485 8.00 12.35 16.40
N SER A 486 8.46 12.74 15.22
CA SER A 486 9.11 14.03 14.99
C SER A 486 8.98 14.48 13.54
N LYS A 487 9.15 15.79 13.31
CA LYS A 487 9.28 16.41 11.98
C LYS A 487 10.52 17.30 11.95
N PRO A 488 11.13 17.55 10.78
CA PRO A 488 12.17 18.57 10.65
C PRO A 488 11.69 19.93 11.17
N SER A 489 12.51 20.59 11.99
CA SER A 489 12.26 21.94 12.51
C SER A 489 12.49 22.97 11.42
N THR A 490 11.67 24.03 11.40
CA THR A 490 11.81 25.17 10.48
C THR A 490 12.86 26.19 10.94
N ASN A 491 13.41 26.04 12.15
CA ASN A 491 14.49 26.87 12.68
C ASN A 491 15.84 26.20 12.40
N THR A 492 16.54 26.64 11.36
CA THR A 492 17.87 26.13 11.00
C THR A 492 18.95 27.19 11.26
N THR A 493 19.25 27.45 12.53
CA THR A 493 20.20 28.51 12.91
C THR A 493 21.65 28.03 13.04
N THR A 494 21.90 26.72 13.11
CA THR A 494 23.19 26.14 13.54
C THR A 494 23.81 25.11 12.60
N GLY A 495 23.23 24.84 11.43
CA GLY A 495 23.73 23.80 10.51
C GLY A 495 23.52 22.36 11.01
N ILE A 496 22.92 22.17 12.19
CA ILE A 496 22.45 20.91 12.73
C ILE A 496 20.96 20.78 12.34
N LYS A 497 20.57 19.63 11.77
CA LYS A 497 19.16 19.33 11.53
C LYS A 497 18.45 19.14 12.87
N GLU A 498 17.55 20.05 13.19
CA GLU A 498 16.71 19.95 14.37
C GLU A 498 15.39 19.27 14.04
N TYR A 499 14.81 18.58 15.03
CA TYR A 499 13.55 17.86 14.89
C TYR A 499 12.59 18.30 15.98
N ALA A 500 11.39 18.74 15.58
CA ALA A 500 10.31 19.07 16.48
C ALA A 500 9.56 17.78 16.87
N PRO A 501 9.43 17.45 18.17
CA PRO A 501 8.71 16.25 18.60
C PRO A 501 7.20 16.35 18.36
N ILE A 502 6.61 15.32 17.76
CA ILE A 502 5.18 15.17 17.49
C ILE A 502 4.61 14.07 18.37
N LEU A 503 3.42 14.30 18.93
CA LEU A 503 2.67 13.28 19.66
C LEU A 503 1.46 12.85 18.82
N PRO A 504 1.37 11.58 18.34
CA PRO A 504 0.19 11.07 17.65
C PRO A 504 -1.01 10.90 18.60
N LEU A 505 -1.53 12.02 19.08
CA LEU A 505 -2.70 12.12 19.93
C LEU A 505 -3.91 12.30 19.01
N LEU A 506 -4.74 11.27 18.91
CA LEU A 506 -5.88 11.26 17.99
C LEU A 506 -6.72 12.54 18.10
N THR A 507 -7.15 13.04 16.94
CA THR A 507 -7.81 14.33 16.80
C THR A 507 -9.25 14.20 16.37
N THR A 508 -9.63 13.09 15.74
CA THR A 508 -11.02 12.77 15.38
C THR A 508 -11.90 12.55 16.61
N LYS A 509 -11.30 12.34 17.77
CA LYS A 509 -11.92 12.43 19.09
C LYS A 509 -10.94 12.93 20.14
N ARG A 510 -11.45 13.54 21.20
CA ARG A 510 -10.63 13.93 22.35
C ARG A 510 -10.14 12.70 23.14
N VAL A 511 -8.83 12.55 23.26
CA VAL A 511 -8.16 11.55 24.11
C VAL A 511 -7.87 12.16 25.48
N PHE A 512 -8.07 11.38 26.55
CA PHE A 512 -7.85 11.85 27.93
C PHE A 512 -6.36 11.83 28.30
N LEU A 513 -5.60 12.77 27.74
CA LEU A 513 -4.13 12.84 27.85
C LEU A 513 -3.60 12.77 29.30
N ARG A 514 -4.27 13.42 30.25
CA ARG A 514 -3.87 13.39 31.67
C ARG A 514 -3.83 11.96 32.21
N ALA A 515 -4.86 11.16 31.91
CA ALA A 515 -4.88 9.75 32.30
C ALA A 515 -3.79 8.94 31.60
N VAL A 516 -3.50 9.23 30.32
CA VAL A 516 -2.43 8.56 29.56
C VAL A 516 -1.07 8.78 30.22
N LEU A 517 -0.74 10.03 30.56
CA LEU A 517 0.52 10.37 31.22
C LEU A 517 0.61 9.75 32.63
N ALA A 518 -0.44 9.89 33.44
CA ALA A 518 -0.48 9.35 34.79
C ALA A 518 -0.29 7.82 34.80
N GLU A 519 -0.97 7.09 33.92
CA GLU A 519 -0.85 5.64 33.81
C GLU A 519 0.53 5.22 33.31
N LEU A 520 1.10 5.92 32.33
CA LEU A 520 2.45 5.63 31.85
C LEU A 520 3.49 5.80 32.96
N LEU A 521 3.42 6.90 33.72
CA LEU A 521 4.32 7.14 34.86
C LEU A 521 4.13 6.09 35.96
N TRP A 522 2.89 5.63 36.17
CA TRP A 522 2.56 4.52 37.06
C TRP A 522 3.13 3.17 36.58
N PHE A 523 3.15 2.89 35.27
CA PHE A 523 3.87 1.73 34.73
C PHE A 523 5.38 1.86 34.96
N ILE A 524 5.96 3.04 34.72
CA ILE A 524 7.40 3.28 34.89
C ILE A 524 7.84 3.10 36.35
N SER A 525 7.00 3.52 37.32
CA SER A 525 7.30 3.38 38.75
C SER A 525 7.30 1.95 39.26
N GLY A 526 6.76 0.99 38.49
CA GLY A 526 6.60 -0.40 38.92
C GLY A 526 5.45 -0.63 39.91
N THR A 527 4.64 0.40 40.20
CA THR A 527 3.51 0.27 41.12
C THR A 527 2.47 -0.73 40.61
N THR A 528 1.91 -1.51 41.53
CA THR A 528 0.83 -2.49 41.26
C THR A 528 -0.49 -2.16 41.96
N SER A 529 -0.50 -1.13 42.81
CA SER A 529 -1.73 -0.59 43.41
C SER A 529 -2.36 0.48 42.52
N SER A 530 -3.65 0.38 42.28
CA SER A 530 -4.44 1.40 41.57
C SER A 530 -4.77 2.63 42.41
N LEU A 531 -4.64 2.56 43.74
CA LEU A 531 -5.05 3.65 44.64
C LEU A 531 -4.40 5.00 44.35
N PRO A 532 -3.08 5.11 44.04
CA PRO A 532 -2.46 6.39 43.71
C PRO A 532 -3.08 7.06 42.47
N LEU A 533 -3.49 6.27 41.47
CA LEU A 533 -4.20 6.79 40.29
C LEU A 533 -5.60 7.27 40.67
N SER A 534 -6.33 6.50 41.48
CA SER A 534 -7.66 6.87 41.96
C SER A 534 -7.64 8.17 42.79
N GLU A 535 -6.64 8.32 43.68
CA GLU A 535 -6.40 9.51 44.50
C GLU A 535 -6.08 10.75 43.64
N ALA A 536 -5.36 10.56 42.52
CA ALA A 536 -5.14 11.59 41.52
C ALA A 536 -6.38 11.90 40.66
N GLY A 537 -7.50 11.21 40.87
CA GLY A 537 -8.74 11.34 40.12
C GLY A 537 -8.75 10.59 38.77
N ILE A 538 -7.81 9.67 38.56
CA ILE A 538 -7.70 8.83 37.37
C ILE A 538 -8.27 7.44 37.67
N LYS A 539 -9.53 7.23 37.27
CA LYS A 539 -10.35 6.08 37.69
C LYS A 539 -10.35 4.88 36.74
N ILE A 540 -9.36 4.79 35.85
CA ILE A 540 -9.34 3.78 34.77
C ILE A 540 -9.14 2.35 35.30
N TRP A 541 -8.56 2.20 36.50
CA TRP A 541 -8.30 0.91 37.15
C TRP A 541 -9.25 0.58 38.31
N ASP A 542 -10.11 1.52 38.74
CA ASP A 542 -10.99 1.36 39.91
C ASP A 542 -11.86 0.09 39.79
N GLY A 543 -12.38 -0.19 38.59
CA GLY A 543 -13.19 -1.38 38.34
C GLY A 543 -12.41 -2.67 38.57
N ASN A 544 -11.17 -2.76 38.06
CA ASN A 544 -10.33 -3.94 38.20
C ASN A 544 -9.71 -4.09 39.61
N GLY A 545 -9.55 -2.98 40.35
CA GLY A 545 -9.08 -2.97 41.73
C GLY A 545 -10.20 -3.13 42.77
N SER A 546 -11.47 -3.13 42.36
CA SER A 546 -12.62 -3.25 43.27
C SER A 546 -12.68 -4.61 43.98
N ARG A 547 -13.29 -4.63 45.17
CA ARG A 547 -13.50 -5.88 45.91
C ARG A 547 -14.32 -6.87 45.10
N GLU A 548 -15.43 -6.43 44.48
CA GLU A 548 -16.28 -7.31 43.69
C GLU A 548 -15.53 -7.96 42.52
N TYR A 549 -14.71 -7.18 41.79
CA TYR A 549 -13.98 -7.72 40.65
C TYR A 549 -12.88 -8.69 41.07
N LEU A 550 -12.08 -8.33 42.07
CA LEU A 550 -11.00 -9.20 42.58
C LEU A 550 -11.56 -10.53 43.11
N ASP A 551 -12.71 -10.53 43.80
CA ASP A 551 -13.38 -11.76 44.22
C ASP A 551 -13.86 -12.60 43.03
N LYS A 552 -14.46 -11.94 42.03
CA LYS A 552 -14.95 -12.59 40.80
C LYS A 552 -13.84 -13.32 40.03
N VAL A 553 -12.62 -12.80 40.04
CA VAL A 553 -11.46 -13.41 39.35
C VAL A 553 -10.62 -14.33 40.25
N GLY A 554 -11.08 -14.63 41.47
CA GLY A 554 -10.41 -15.58 42.37
C GLY A 554 -9.22 -14.99 43.15
N LEU A 555 -9.16 -13.67 43.28
CA LEU A 555 -8.11 -12.93 43.99
C LEU A 555 -8.62 -12.32 45.30
N SER A 556 -9.46 -13.06 46.04
CA SER A 556 -10.08 -12.61 47.30
C SER A 556 -9.09 -12.29 48.43
N HIS A 557 -7.90 -12.89 48.38
CA HIS A 557 -6.82 -12.67 49.35
C HIS A 557 -6.11 -11.31 49.17
N ARG A 558 -6.31 -10.62 48.04
CA ARG A 558 -5.68 -9.31 47.77
C ARG A 558 -6.48 -8.17 48.40
N GLU A 559 -5.76 -7.12 48.79
CA GLU A 559 -6.36 -5.86 49.23
C GLU A 559 -7.02 -5.11 48.05
N VAL A 560 -8.01 -4.28 48.36
CA VAL A 560 -8.62 -3.40 47.36
C VAL A 560 -7.55 -2.52 46.73
N GLY A 561 -7.53 -2.51 45.41
CA GLY A 561 -6.59 -1.75 44.61
C GLY A 561 -5.33 -2.52 44.18
N ASP A 562 -5.01 -3.66 44.79
CA ASP A 562 -3.87 -4.50 44.39
C ASP A 562 -4.18 -5.29 43.11
N LEU A 563 -3.59 -4.87 41.99
CA LEU A 563 -3.80 -5.48 40.68
C LEU A 563 -2.91 -6.70 40.42
N GLY A 564 -1.99 -7.01 41.32
CA GLY A 564 -0.96 -8.04 41.12
C GLY A 564 0.17 -7.60 40.18
N PRO A 565 0.98 -8.55 39.69
CA PRO A 565 2.19 -8.24 38.92
C PRO A 565 1.88 -7.84 37.47
N VAL A 566 1.11 -6.77 37.30
CA VAL A 566 0.72 -6.20 36.00
C VAL A 566 1.87 -5.40 35.36
N TYR A 567 1.59 -4.58 34.35
CA TYR A 567 2.58 -3.96 33.46
C TYR A 567 3.83 -3.42 34.15
N GLY A 568 3.70 -2.50 35.11
CA GLY A 568 4.85 -1.86 35.74
C GLY A 568 5.75 -2.84 36.47
N PHE A 569 5.15 -3.80 37.20
CA PHE A 569 5.91 -4.87 37.83
C PHE A 569 6.67 -5.71 36.80
N GLN A 570 6.05 -6.06 35.69
CA GLN A 570 6.74 -6.78 34.62
C GLN A 570 7.86 -5.94 34.00
N TRP A 571 7.74 -4.62 33.94
CA TRP A 571 8.81 -3.76 33.40
C TRP A 571 10.01 -3.62 34.34
N ARG A 572 9.76 -3.53 35.66
CA ARG A 572 10.79 -3.24 36.67
C ARG A 572 11.32 -4.48 37.42
N HIS A 573 10.53 -5.54 37.50
CA HIS A 573 10.76 -6.70 38.37
C HIS A 573 10.42 -8.03 37.67
N PHE A 574 10.67 -8.13 36.36
CA PHE A 574 10.30 -9.32 35.57
C PHE A 574 10.88 -10.60 36.19
N GLY A 575 10.03 -11.58 36.48
CA GLY A 575 10.42 -12.85 37.07
C GLY A 575 10.59 -12.88 38.60
N ALA A 576 10.46 -11.75 39.30
CA ALA A 576 10.38 -11.72 40.76
C ALA A 576 9.12 -12.44 41.26
N GLU A 577 9.17 -13.01 42.46
CA GLU A 577 8.00 -13.61 43.10
C GLU A 577 7.11 -12.51 43.70
N TYR A 578 5.88 -12.40 43.22
CA TYR A 578 4.95 -11.38 43.70
C TYR A 578 4.35 -11.76 45.06
N VAL A 579 4.45 -10.84 46.03
CA VAL A 579 3.86 -10.96 47.37
C VAL A 579 2.59 -10.11 47.46
N ASP A 580 2.74 -8.78 47.52
CA ASP A 580 1.66 -7.80 47.57
C ASP A 580 2.10 -6.44 46.98
N ALA A 581 1.17 -5.47 46.94
CA ALA A 581 1.44 -4.14 46.38
C ALA A 581 2.24 -3.20 47.31
N LYS A 582 2.53 -3.62 48.55
CA LYS A 582 3.26 -2.84 49.56
C LYS A 582 4.73 -3.29 49.69
N THR A 583 5.04 -4.47 49.17
CA THR A 583 6.37 -5.07 49.18
C THR A 583 7.33 -4.26 48.31
N ASP A 584 8.54 -4.02 48.83
CA ASP A 584 9.64 -3.43 48.04
C ASP A 584 10.34 -4.53 47.22
N TYR A 585 10.22 -4.42 45.90
CA TYR A 585 10.83 -5.35 44.95
C TYR A 585 12.17 -4.86 44.42
N SER A 586 12.74 -3.79 45.00
CA SER A 586 14.05 -3.28 44.60
C SER A 586 15.12 -4.38 44.61
N GLY A 587 15.81 -4.54 43.48
CA GLY A 587 16.83 -5.58 43.30
C GLY A 587 16.29 -7.00 43.08
N GLN A 588 14.97 -7.19 43.01
CA GLN A 588 14.35 -8.47 42.69
C GLN A 588 13.95 -8.55 41.21
N GLY A 589 14.19 -9.71 40.60
CA GLY A 589 13.87 -9.95 39.18
C GLY A 589 14.77 -9.18 38.22
N VAL A 590 14.24 -8.84 37.04
CA VAL A 590 14.93 -8.08 36.00
C VAL A 590 14.24 -6.75 35.74
N ASP A 591 14.97 -5.64 35.91
CA ASP A 591 14.54 -4.31 35.49
C ASP A 591 14.81 -4.13 33.99
N GLN A 592 13.82 -4.54 33.19
CA GLN A 592 13.88 -4.46 31.73
C GLN A 592 13.97 -3.02 31.24
N LEU A 593 13.32 -2.08 31.94
CA LEU A 593 13.34 -0.67 31.56
C LEU A 593 14.74 -0.07 31.75
N ALA A 594 15.39 -0.35 32.88
CA ALA A 594 16.78 0.04 33.11
C ALA A 594 17.73 -0.61 32.09
N GLU A 595 17.52 -1.87 31.72
CA GLU A 595 18.31 -2.55 30.69
C GLU A 595 18.13 -1.91 29.30
N VAL A 596 16.91 -1.51 28.94
CA VAL A 596 16.62 -0.78 27.69
C VAL A 596 17.39 0.54 27.68
N VAL A 597 17.30 1.35 28.74
CA VAL A 597 18.03 2.63 28.84
C VAL A 597 19.53 2.41 28.73
N LYS A 598 20.08 1.43 29.44
CA LYS A 598 21.51 1.09 29.39
C LYS A 598 21.94 0.73 27.97
N LYS A 599 21.20 -0.17 27.30
CA LYS A 599 21.50 -0.57 25.92
C LYS A 599 21.41 0.61 24.95
N LEU A 600 20.42 1.47 25.07
CA LEU A 600 20.30 2.67 24.21
C LEU A 600 21.51 3.60 24.34
N LYS A 601 22.09 3.73 25.55
CA LYS A 601 23.28 4.56 25.79
C LYS A 601 24.58 3.89 25.34
N GLU A 602 24.76 2.62 25.70
CA GLU A 602 26.05 1.93 25.58
C GLU A 602 26.18 1.11 24.29
N ASN A 603 25.06 0.60 23.75
CA ASN A 603 25.05 -0.27 22.57
C ASN A 603 23.77 -0.05 21.72
N PRO A 604 23.61 1.12 21.08
CA PRO A 604 22.38 1.49 20.35
C PRO A 604 22.07 0.59 19.15
N PHE A 605 23.02 -0.24 18.72
CA PHE A 605 22.85 -1.21 17.63
C PHE A 605 22.37 -2.59 18.12
N ASP A 606 22.22 -2.80 19.44
CA ASP A 606 21.77 -4.08 19.98
C ASP A 606 20.38 -4.43 19.41
N ARG A 607 20.23 -5.66 18.91
CA ARG A 607 18.96 -6.14 18.35
C ARG A 607 17.98 -6.60 19.43
N ARG A 608 18.39 -6.57 20.70
CA ARG A 608 17.66 -7.06 21.88
C ARG A 608 17.23 -5.92 22.81
N ILE A 609 17.02 -4.73 22.28
CA ILE A 609 16.42 -3.62 23.03
C ILE A 609 14.90 -3.86 23.03
N ILE A 610 14.44 -4.69 23.96
CA ILE A 610 13.07 -5.18 24.04
C ILE A 610 12.65 -5.28 25.51
N MET A 611 11.39 -4.98 25.80
CA MET A 611 10.78 -5.22 27.10
C MET A 611 9.42 -5.92 26.93
N SER A 612 9.12 -6.87 27.82
CA SER A 612 7.88 -7.64 27.83
C SER A 612 7.06 -7.36 29.09
N ALA A 613 5.78 -7.05 28.92
CA ALA A 613 4.77 -7.14 29.98
C ALA A 613 4.11 -8.53 30.04
N TRP A 614 4.35 -9.39 29.04
CA TRP A 614 3.71 -10.70 28.97
C TRP A 614 4.55 -11.77 29.69
N ASN A 615 4.04 -12.24 30.82
CA ASN A 615 4.65 -13.31 31.61
C ASN A 615 3.61 -14.43 31.88
N PRO A 616 3.64 -15.53 31.11
CA PRO A 616 2.69 -16.63 31.27
C PRO A 616 2.60 -17.23 32.68
N LYS A 617 3.69 -17.18 33.46
CA LYS A 617 3.75 -17.69 34.84
C LYS A 617 2.78 -16.91 35.75
N ASP A 618 2.73 -15.60 35.59
CA ASP A 618 2.04 -14.70 36.52
C ASP A 618 0.61 -14.35 36.06
N MET A 619 0.22 -14.75 34.85
CA MET A 619 -1.09 -14.42 34.24
C MET A 619 -2.30 -14.68 35.14
N ARG A 620 -2.26 -15.76 35.94
CA ARG A 620 -3.37 -16.17 36.82
C ARG A 620 -3.45 -15.39 38.13
N ILE A 621 -2.40 -14.64 38.45
CA ILE A 621 -2.32 -13.83 39.67
C ILE A 621 -2.43 -12.33 39.40
N MET A 622 -2.73 -11.94 38.15
CA MET A 622 -3.01 -10.56 37.75
C MET A 622 -4.52 -10.30 37.72
N ALA A 623 -4.96 -9.14 38.22
CA ALA A 623 -6.37 -8.73 38.12
C ALA A 623 -6.81 -8.53 36.66
N LEU A 624 -5.94 -7.94 35.84
CA LEU A 624 -6.16 -7.79 34.41
C LEU A 624 -4.86 -8.06 33.65
N PRO A 625 -4.80 -9.12 32.83
CA PRO A 625 -3.58 -9.41 32.10
C PRO A 625 -3.24 -8.37 31.00
N PRO A 626 -1.94 -8.07 30.78
CA PRO A 626 -1.47 -7.09 29.81
C PRO A 626 -2.00 -7.23 28.39
N CYS A 627 -2.57 -6.15 27.85
CA CYS A 627 -3.06 -6.09 26.47
C CYS A 627 -1.95 -5.83 25.44
N HIS A 628 -0.96 -5.01 25.80
CA HIS A 628 0.30 -4.87 25.10
C HIS A 628 1.34 -5.83 25.70
N MET A 629 1.85 -6.75 24.87
CA MET A 629 2.71 -7.84 25.33
C MET A 629 4.16 -7.40 25.44
N PHE A 630 4.69 -6.74 24.41
CA PHE A 630 6.08 -6.29 24.39
C PHE A 630 6.24 -5.06 23.51
N ALA A 631 7.31 -4.32 23.78
CA ALA A 631 7.79 -3.27 22.91
C ALA A 631 9.28 -3.47 22.60
N GLN A 632 9.62 -3.35 21.32
CA GLN A 632 10.99 -3.40 20.82
C GLN A 632 11.39 -2.02 20.34
N PHE A 633 12.64 -1.64 20.62
CA PHE A 633 13.20 -0.38 20.20
C PHE A 633 14.30 -0.59 19.17
N TYR A 634 14.44 0.38 18.27
CA TYR A 634 15.43 0.35 17.21
C TYR A 634 16.02 1.74 17.00
N VAL A 635 17.34 1.86 16.97
CA VAL A 635 18.01 3.15 16.76
C VAL A 635 18.47 3.26 15.31
N ARG A 636 18.01 4.32 14.64
CA ARG A 636 18.46 4.72 13.30
C ARG A 636 19.38 5.91 13.38
N PHE A 637 20.23 6.08 12.38
CA PHE A 637 21.09 7.25 12.23
C PHE A 637 20.89 7.85 10.83
N PRO A 638 19.74 8.52 10.57
CA PRO A 638 19.42 9.07 9.25
C PRO A 638 20.33 10.25 8.87
N ASP A 639 20.88 10.95 9.86
CA ASP A 639 21.79 12.09 9.65
C ASP A 639 23.27 11.72 9.75
N ALA A 640 23.59 10.43 9.81
CA ALA A 640 24.97 9.99 9.78
C ALA A 640 25.65 10.37 8.46
N LYS A 641 26.87 10.90 8.52
CA LYS A 641 27.67 11.10 7.32
C LYS A 641 28.22 9.76 6.87
N ARG A 642 28.08 9.48 5.58
CA ARG A 642 28.50 8.23 4.95
C ARG A 642 29.54 8.55 3.90
N ASP A 643 30.59 7.73 3.84
CA ASP A 643 31.52 7.75 2.71
C ASP A 643 30.88 7.12 1.45
N GLU A 644 31.66 7.06 0.38
CA GLU A 644 31.21 6.57 -0.93
C GLU A 644 30.76 5.11 -0.89
N GLU A 645 31.25 4.33 0.07
CA GLU A 645 30.89 2.94 0.35
C GLU A 645 29.67 2.81 1.29
N GLY A 646 29.10 3.93 1.76
CA GLY A 646 27.96 3.94 2.67
C GLY A 646 28.33 3.65 4.13
N VAL A 647 29.62 3.57 4.46
CA VAL A 647 30.13 3.33 5.81
C VAL A 647 30.12 4.65 6.59
N VAL A 648 29.68 4.57 7.84
CA VAL A 648 29.72 5.72 8.76
C VAL A 648 30.98 5.59 9.58
N ARG A 649 31.85 6.61 9.54
CA ARG A 649 33.07 6.65 10.35
C ARG A 649 32.72 6.93 11.81
N ASP A 650 33.54 6.45 12.72
CA ASP A 650 33.37 6.74 14.14
C ASP A 650 33.38 8.25 14.41
N GLY A 651 32.40 8.71 15.19
CA GLY A 651 32.15 10.14 15.43
C GLY A 651 31.23 10.83 14.40
N GLU A 652 30.87 10.18 13.29
CA GLU A 652 30.03 10.77 12.24
C GLU A 652 28.57 10.29 12.24
N TRP A 653 28.17 9.53 13.26
CA TRP A 653 26.83 8.94 13.38
C TRP A 653 25.71 9.97 13.58
N GLY A 654 26.02 11.17 14.07
CA GLY A 654 24.99 12.14 14.45
C GLY A 654 24.12 11.65 15.61
N ARG A 655 22.96 12.29 15.82
CA ARG A 655 22.02 11.90 16.88
C ARG A 655 21.19 10.69 16.44
N GLY A 656 21.06 9.69 17.30
CA GLY A 656 20.22 8.52 17.05
C GLY A 656 18.73 8.87 17.02
N HIS A 657 17.96 8.22 16.16
CA HIS A 657 16.51 8.27 16.08
C HIS A 657 15.92 6.99 16.67
N LEU A 658 15.15 7.11 17.75
CA LEU A 658 14.58 5.99 18.49
C LEU A 658 13.20 5.63 17.95
N ASP A 659 13.10 4.48 17.27
CA ASP A 659 11.82 3.89 16.88
C ASP A 659 11.31 2.92 17.94
N CYS A 660 9.99 2.76 18.01
CA CYS A 660 9.31 1.81 18.89
C CYS A 660 8.36 0.93 18.07
N LEU A 661 8.50 -0.39 18.18
CA LEU A 661 7.52 -1.36 17.74
C LEU A 661 6.73 -1.84 18.95
N LEU A 662 5.43 -1.62 18.97
CA LEU A 662 4.50 -2.12 19.97
C LEU A 662 3.72 -3.32 19.42
N TYR A 663 3.66 -4.42 20.18
CA TYR A 663 2.73 -5.51 19.90
C TYR A 663 1.59 -5.54 20.94
N GLN A 664 0.36 -5.28 20.49
CA GLN A 664 -0.86 -5.32 21.29
C GLN A 664 -1.72 -6.53 20.89
N ARG A 665 -1.82 -7.53 21.76
CA ARG A 665 -2.51 -8.80 21.45
C ARG A 665 -4.03 -8.64 21.37
N SER A 666 -4.60 -7.69 22.10
CA SER A 666 -6.04 -7.44 22.20
C SER A 666 -6.24 -5.94 22.18
N ALA A 667 -6.88 -5.47 21.12
CA ALA A 667 -6.83 -4.11 20.65
C ALA A 667 -8.24 -3.55 20.47
N ASP A 668 -8.76 -3.03 21.59
CA ASP A 668 -9.99 -2.24 21.60
C ASP A 668 -9.79 -0.95 20.80
N MET A 669 -10.38 -0.88 19.62
CA MET A 669 -10.30 0.29 18.76
C MET A 669 -11.06 1.49 19.32
N GLY A 670 -12.05 1.26 20.18
CA GLY A 670 -12.90 2.27 20.80
C GLY A 670 -12.15 3.12 21.81
N LEU A 671 -11.55 2.51 22.84
CA LEU A 671 -10.90 3.24 23.93
C LEU A 671 -9.40 2.89 24.05
N GLY A 672 -9.06 1.61 24.04
CA GLY A 672 -7.70 1.14 24.35
C GLY A 672 -6.62 1.55 23.34
N VAL A 673 -6.83 1.33 22.04
CA VAL A 673 -5.83 1.63 20.99
C VAL A 673 -5.47 3.11 20.94
N PRO A 674 -6.43 4.07 20.94
CA PRO A 674 -6.12 5.50 21.05
C PRO A 674 -5.25 5.85 22.26
N PHE A 675 -5.52 5.21 23.40
CA PHE A 675 -4.77 5.39 24.63
C PHE A 675 -3.33 4.87 24.49
N ASN A 676 -3.16 3.67 23.90
CA ASN A 676 -1.88 3.01 23.74
C ASN A 676 -0.99 3.65 22.67
N ILE A 677 -1.58 4.23 21.61
CA ILE A 677 -0.82 5.04 20.64
C ILE A 677 -0.15 6.21 21.38
N ALA A 678 -0.91 6.96 22.16
CA ALA A 678 -0.39 8.10 22.91
C ALA A 678 0.61 7.67 24.00
N SER A 679 0.32 6.60 24.75
CA SER A 679 1.17 6.09 25.84
C SER A 679 2.55 5.64 25.33
N TYR A 680 2.60 4.79 24.31
CA TYR A 680 3.88 4.29 23.80
C TYR A 680 4.64 5.32 22.95
N ALA A 681 3.94 6.28 22.34
CA ALA A 681 4.60 7.45 21.79
C ALA A 681 5.31 8.25 22.90
N LEU A 682 4.61 8.58 24.00
CA LEU A 682 5.19 9.28 25.15
C LEU A 682 6.33 8.52 25.80
N LEU A 683 6.23 7.20 25.93
CA LEU A 683 7.33 6.36 26.42
C LEU A 683 8.56 6.47 25.52
N THR A 684 8.36 6.48 24.20
CA THR A 684 9.44 6.64 23.22
C THR A 684 10.07 8.04 23.31
N HIS A 685 9.26 9.09 23.48
CA HIS A 685 9.73 10.45 23.73
C HIS A 685 10.56 10.55 25.01
N LEU A 686 10.09 9.94 26.10
CA LEU A 686 10.77 9.92 27.39
C LEU A 686 12.12 9.18 27.28
N LEU A 687 12.14 7.98 26.70
CA LEU A 687 13.36 7.21 26.51
C LEU A 687 14.35 7.96 25.60
N ALA A 688 13.88 8.54 24.50
CA ALA A 688 14.71 9.34 23.61
C ALA A 688 15.30 10.55 24.34
N HIS A 689 14.52 11.25 25.18
CA HIS A 689 15.04 12.34 26.00
C HIS A 689 16.08 11.86 27.01
N ALA A 690 15.81 10.77 27.72
CA ALA A 690 16.72 10.21 28.70
C ALA A 690 18.08 9.81 28.09
N VAL A 691 18.14 9.45 26.80
CA VAL A 691 19.38 9.00 26.14
C VAL A 691 19.91 9.95 25.05
N ASP A 692 19.46 11.21 25.05
CA ASP A 692 19.79 12.25 24.05
C ASP A 692 19.60 11.83 22.58
N MET A 693 18.46 11.19 22.29
CA MET A 693 18.04 10.80 20.95
C MET A 693 16.89 11.69 20.42
N VAL A 694 16.59 11.53 19.13
CA VAL A 694 15.39 12.06 18.49
C VAL A 694 14.31 10.97 18.54
N PRO A 695 13.07 11.28 18.94
CA PRO A 695 11.96 10.33 18.83
C PRO A 695 11.66 10.07 17.35
N GLY A 696 11.74 8.81 16.92
CA GLY A 696 11.64 8.38 15.52
C GLY A 696 10.20 8.05 15.12
N THR A 697 9.88 6.77 15.03
CA THR A 697 8.58 6.28 14.58
C THR A 697 7.98 5.28 15.58
N LEU A 698 6.70 5.41 15.88
CA LEU A 698 5.91 4.37 16.54
C LEU A 698 5.28 3.45 15.48
N VAL A 699 5.51 2.15 15.59
CA VAL A 699 4.92 1.10 14.76
C VAL A 699 4.04 0.23 15.63
N HIS A 700 2.72 0.26 15.43
CA HIS A 700 1.76 -0.46 16.24
C HIS A 700 1.26 -1.71 15.51
N THR A 701 1.61 -2.88 16.05
CA THR A 701 1.17 -4.20 15.57
C THR A 701 0.04 -4.72 16.45
N LEU A 702 -1.08 -5.11 15.84
CA LEU A 702 -2.28 -5.56 16.55
C LEU A 702 -2.50 -7.06 16.31
N GLY A 703 -2.81 -7.80 17.38
CA GLY A 703 -3.20 -9.20 17.33
C GLY A 703 -4.69 -9.35 17.02
N ASP A 704 -5.55 -9.15 18.01
CA ASP A 704 -7.00 -9.11 17.86
C ASP A 704 -7.49 -7.66 17.90
N ALA A 705 -7.76 -7.04 16.75
CA ALA A 705 -8.29 -5.68 16.66
C ALA A 705 -9.81 -5.73 16.61
N HIS A 706 -10.46 -5.10 17.58
CA HIS A 706 -11.89 -5.27 17.80
C HIS A 706 -12.61 -3.99 18.17
N VAL A 707 -13.90 -3.98 17.85
CA VAL A 707 -14.87 -2.96 18.23
C VAL A 707 -15.94 -3.64 19.07
N TYR A 708 -16.15 -3.15 20.29
CA TYR A 708 -17.29 -3.58 21.10
C TYR A 708 -18.60 -3.19 20.43
N LEU A 709 -19.62 -4.07 20.52
CA LEU A 709 -20.90 -3.84 19.84
C LEU A 709 -21.60 -2.55 20.32
N ASP A 710 -21.43 -2.17 21.59
CA ASP A 710 -21.97 -0.92 22.14
C ASP A 710 -21.13 0.34 21.82
N HIS A 711 -20.01 0.19 21.10
CA HIS A 711 -19.18 1.30 20.61
C HIS A 711 -19.41 1.59 19.12
N VAL A 712 -20.18 0.75 18.41
CA VAL A 712 -20.36 0.84 16.95
C VAL A 712 -20.86 2.21 16.50
N ASP A 713 -21.90 2.74 17.13
CA ASP A 713 -22.50 4.02 16.71
C ASP A 713 -21.56 5.21 16.99
N ALA A 714 -20.89 5.19 18.14
CA ALA A 714 -19.87 6.16 18.50
C ALA A 714 -18.70 6.16 17.50
N LEU A 715 -18.29 4.97 17.02
CA LEU A 715 -17.22 4.84 16.04
C LEU A 715 -17.67 5.19 14.61
N LYS A 716 -18.94 4.99 14.25
CA LYS A 716 -19.51 5.51 12.99
C LYS A 716 -19.44 7.03 12.94
N GLU A 717 -19.78 7.70 14.04
CA GLU A 717 -19.59 9.16 14.15
C GLU A 717 -18.11 9.55 14.01
N GLN A 718 -17.20 8.80 14.64
CA GLN A 718 -15.78 9.12 14.59
C GLN A 718 -15.17 9.00 13.19
N ILE A 719 -15.53 7.96 12.42
CA ILE A 719 -14.98 7.73 11.07
C ILE A 719 -15.45 8.76 10.02
N GLU A 720 -16.45 9.58 10.34
CA GLU A 720 -16.90 10.68 9.48
C GLU A 720 -16.13 11.99 9.72
N ARG A 721 -15.34 12.05 10.79
CA ARG A 721 -14.58 13.25 11.15
C ARG A 721 -13.24 13.28 10.45
N GLU A 722 -12.88 14.46 9.93
CA GLU A 722 -11.57 14.69 9.34
C GLU A 722 -10.51 14.90 10.44
N PRO A 723 -9.40 14.15 10.44
CA PRO A 723 -8.28 14.43 11.33
C PRO A 723 -7.73 15.85 11.14
N VAL A 724 -7.17 16.41 12.21
CA VAL A 724 -6.33 17.61 12.12
C VAL A 724 -4.91 17.27 12.57
N ALA A 725 -3.96 18.15 12.25
CA ALA A 725 -2.56 17.96 12.61
C ALA A 725 -2.37 17.51 14.06
N PHE A 726 -1.55 16.47 14.24
CA PHE A 726 -1.13 16.03 15.56
C PHE A 726 -0.39 17.14 16.32
N PRO A 727 -0.57 17.22 17.65
CA PRO A 727 0.10 18.22 18.46
C PRO A 727 1.60 17.93 18.60
N GLU A 728 2.35 18.97 18.93
CA GLU A 728 3.73 18.85 19.37
C GLU A 728 3.78 18.51 20.86
N VAL A 729 4.86 17.84 21.28
CA VAL A 729 5.13 17.60 22.71
C VAL A 729 6.47 18.20 23.09
N ARG A 730 6.47 19.02 24.15
CA ARG A 730 7.67 19.60 24.74
C ARG A 730 7.89 19.00 26.12
N ILE A 731 9.08 18.45 26.32
CA ILE A 731 9.56 18.02 27.64
C ILE A 731 10.31 19.20 28.25
N LYS A 732 9.83 19.70 29.40
CA LYS A 732 10.41 20.85 30.11
C LYS A 732 11.62 20.47 30.97
N ARG A 733 11.81 19.18 31.20
CA ARG A 733 12.86 18.65 32.04
C ARG A 733 14.22 18.84 31.38
N GLU A 734 15.20 19.37 32.12
CA GLU A 734 16.51 19.78 31.57
C GLU A 734 17.59 18.69 31.61
N ASP A 735 17.27 17.48 32.08
CA ASP A 735 18.21 16.37 32.28
C ASP A 735 18.37 15.45 31.05
N ARG A 736 18.27 16.01 29.85
CA ARG A 736 18.41 15.27 28.60
C ARG A 736 19.74 14.51 28.55
N GLY A 737 19.72 13.23 28.20
CA GLY A 737 20.90 12.36 28.17
C GLY A 737 21.34 11.79 29.52
N SER A 738 20.69 12.14 30.63
CA SER A 738 21.03 11.64 31.97
C SER A 738 20.89 10.11 32.10
N GLY A 739 19.99 9.50 31.34
CA GLY A 739 19.54 8.12 31.50
C GLY A 739 18.47 7.95 32.58
N VAL A 740 17.96 9.05 33.17
CA VAL A 740 16.97 8.98 34.24
C VAL A 740 15.56 8.91 33.65
N VAL A 741 14.84 7.83 33.98
CA VAL A 741 13.43 7.63 33.62
C VAL A 741 12.49 7.68 34.83
N ASP A 742 13.06 7.74 36.03
CA ASP A 742 12.33 7.75 37.30
C ASP A 742 12.00 9.17 37.78
N GLY A 743 10.92 9.29 38.56
CA GLY A 743 10.52 10.53 39.22
C GLY A 743 10.01 11.63 38.29
N TRP A 744 9.64 11.29 37.05
CA TRP A 744 9.00 12.20 36.10
C TRP A 744 7.59 12.56 36.56
N LYS A 745 7.14 13.78 36.23
CA LYS A 745 5.83 14.32 36.62
C LYS A 745 5.02 14.80 35.42
N GLU A 746 3.69 14.82 35.55
CA GLU A 746 2.77 15.22 34.47
C GLU A 746 3.08 16.64 33.96
N GLU A 747 3.39 17.58 34.85
CA GLU A 747 3.65 18.99 34.53
C GLU A 747 4.91 19.23 33.68
N GLU A 748 5.80 18.23 33.59
CA GLU A 748 7.03 18.27 32.79
C GLU A 748 6.74 18.04 31.30
N PHE A 749 5.52 17.61 30.94
CA PHE A 749 5.07 17.44 29.56
C PHE A 749 4.09 18.55 29.16
N GLU A 750 4.41 19.25 28.08
CA GLU A 750 3.55 20.27 27.50
C GLU A 750 3.15 19.86 26.09
N VAL A 751 1.83 19.71 25.86
CA VAL A 751 1.28 19.37 24.54
C VAL A 751 0.76 20.65 23.89
N ILE A 752 1.32 20.98 22.73
CA ILE A 752 1.11 22.25 22.03
C ILE A 752 0.31 22.01 20.76
N GLY A 753 -0.76 22.79 20.56
CA GLY A 753 -1.55 22.73 19.33
C GLY A 753 -2.57 21.60 19.25
N TYR A 754 -2.93 20.94 20.36
CA TYR A 754 -3.94 19.88 20.35
C TYR A 754 -5.36 20.45 20.13
N LYS A 755 -5.87 20.31 18.90
CA LYS A 755 -7.18 20.82 18.48
C LYS A 755 -8.14 19.70 18.06
N PRO A 756 -8.46 18.73 18.94
CA PRO A 756 -9.31 17.61 18.56
C PRO A 756 -10.75 18.06 18.34
N HIS A 757 -11.48 17.27 17.56
CA HIS A 757 -12.93 17.26 17.55
C HIS A 757 -13.51 17.01 18.96
N LYS A 758 -14.83 17.24 19.10
CA LYS A 758 -15.55 17.05 20.37
C LYS A 758 -15.40 15.61 20.89
N ALA A 759 -15.49 15.45 22.21
CA ALA A 759 -15.42 14.11 22.81
C ALA A 759 -16.59 13.23 22.31
N ILE A 760 -16.31 11.95 22.06
CA ILE A 760 -17.32 10.92 21.80
C ILE A 760 -17.32 9.99 23.02
N LYS A 761 -18.50 9.80 23.63
CA LYS A 761 -18.63 8.97 24.83
C LYS A 761 -18.79 7.50 24.44
N MET A 762 -17.98 6.63 25.05
CA MET A 762 -18.11 5.18 24.97
C MET A 762 -18.04 4.61 26.39
N LYS A 763 -18.73 3.51 26.65
CA LYS A 763 -18.72 2.85 27.96
C LYS A 763 -17.47 1.98 28.08
N MET A 764 -16.85 1.94 29.27
CA MET A 764 -15.78 0.98 29.52
C MET A 764 -16.38 -0.42 29.70
N SER A 765 -15.87 -1.39 28.94
CA SER A 765 -16.22 -2.80 29.08
C SER A 765 -15.32 -3.45 30.14
N VAL A 766 -15.82 -3.57 31.39
CA VAL A 766 -15.07 -4.13 32.54
C VAL A 766 -15.37 -5.61 32.74
#